data_AF-A0A147HYV3-F1
#
_entry.id   AF-A0A147HYV3-F1
#
_cell.length_a   1.000
_cell.length_b   1.000
_cell.length_c   1.000
_cell.angle_alpha   90.00
_cell.angle_beta   90.00
_cell.angle_gamma   90.00
#
_symmetry.space_group_name_H-M   'P 1'
#
loop_
_entity.id
_entity.type
_entity.pdbx_description
1 polymer ?
#
loop_
_entity_poly.entity_id
_entity_poly.type
_entity_poly.pdbx_seq_one_letter_code
_entity_poly.pdbx_strand_id
1 'polypeptide(L)'
;MTQKPRRSASVLIAALLGSVAVPALAQETITVDLASDTGAFHGGASGTLYGLYDARLPHPNLVEGMALRTVSTKAQDGPQHPGADALEVSTLLTDASGGDTYIYMTDINREFPYDWKTGDCAQSVTNYIEKLRAQVRQVKGMTPRYRDRIVFIPYNEPDGNMFAEGPKSCNNIRWQKDPTAFNDAWDRAVRMIRQELPGARIAGPNTSILYPEVEGFLRHAIAADTMPDIITWHELSNPATVRTSVRKYREWEDRLFQGTKWQGRHLPVNINEYAYNYHTSVPGQMVQWVAAIEDSKVDADIAYWNIDGNLSDSAVQANRGNGQWWLLNAYATMSGHTLTVTPPHPDQSYTLQGVATLDPARSQMRMLFGGASGAATVALTHVPASFGGTARVRVREIGWTGQLGDSAPPVLVSDRIAPVKDGQIALPFGQDGWPALREEAAYELLLTPGQGVRPAAVSPRWRQDYEAEKATRRGESLSVRGPEGSPDHVDRFHVSNGYLVEGFKTGTDAALDFAVEVPRAGRYDLRVLASTFNKDPLAEAQGPTNVYLLIDGKAAGELFLPLGYKPAVLDHADTTVSLTRGRHVLTLSTRSPDGRGRTQGNAMVDRITLTAADPAATRARYDVADAVLKGGFRSGGDVVTLAKDSSATFWVYAAQDGLARLAPDASGGAVRMAVNGRKTKGHAFLLGGINKVVVTAAAGSPSLRGLSVMPETSPAPRHYEAEAAQVAGTARIGAASLASGGRAVFDIGGAPGNGNTLTFPRVMADRAGTYALTLRYSNEEQAKATHYNPDPLARIARIAVNGGEPMLVSVPHSFNANNWWEMTVPVTLKAGANTIRIAGEEQPNWDGRTYASQSWPGILLRSRFAPNIDRITITPMP
;
A
#
# COMPACT_ATOMS: atom_id res chain seq x y z
N MET A 1 -88.60 19.00 15.53
CA MET A 1 -88.90 17.77 16.29
C MET A 1 -87.61 16.95 16.35
N THR A 2 -87.01 16.53 17.46
CA THR A 2 -87.06 16.85 18.90
C THR A 2 -85.82 16.14 19.51
N GLN A 3 -85.42 16.53 20.72
CA GLN A 3 -84.19 16.21 21.45
C GLN A 3 -83.87 14.70 21.70
N LYS A 4 -82.54 14.40 21.76
CA LYS A 4 -81.68 13.48 22.59
C LYS A 4 -82.33 12.46 23.59
N PRO A 5 -81.64 11.40 24.14
CA PRO A 5 -80.17 11.18 24.32
C PRO A 5 -79.57 9.72 24.26
N ARG A 6 -78.22 9.66 24.23
CA ARG A 6 -77.21 8.71 24.82
C ARG A 6 -77.41 7.18 24.84
N ARG A 7 -76.37 6.44 24.38
CA ARG A 7 -75.63 5.42 25.18
C ARG A 7 -74.28 5.06 24.52
N SER A 8 -73.25 4.95 25.36
CA SER A 8 -71.88 4.53 25.04
C SER A 8 -71.77 3.00 24.97
N ALA A 9 -70.93 2.48 24.08
CA ALA A 9 -70.43 1.10 24.14
C ALA A 9 -68.93 1.11 23.82
N SER A 10 -68.13 0.74 24.81
CA SER A 10 -66.68 0.55 24.71
C SER A 10 -66.39 -0.82 24.10
N VAL A 11 -65.58 -0.88 23.05
CA VAL A 11 -64.97 -2.12 22.53
C VAL A 11 -63.52 -2.16 22.99
N LEU A 12 -63.21 -3.16 23.82
CA LEU A 12 -61.85 -3.50 24.25
C LEU A 12 -61.16 -4.26 23.09
N ILE A 13 -60.08 -3.71 22.53
CA ILE A 13 -59.15 -4.46 21.67
C ILE A 13 -57.91 -4.74 22.52
N ALA A 14 -57.70 -6.00 22.86
CA ALA A 14 -56.49 -6.47 23.52
C ALA A 14 -55.36 -6.55 22.48
N ALA A 15 -54.36 -5.66 22.60
CA ALA A 15 -53.13 -5.73 21.83
C ALA A 15 -52.16 -6.73 22.48
N LEU A 16 -51.97 -7.88 21.85
CA LEU A 16 -50.85 -8.80 22.12
C LEU A 16 -49.57 -8.19 21.55
N LEU A 17 -48.78 -7.53 22.40
CA LEU A 17 -47.40 -7.17 22.13
C LEU A 17 -46.54 -8.45 22.15
N GLY A 18 -46.44 -9.12 21.00
CA GLY A 18 -45.41 -10.12 20.77
C GLY A 18 -44.05 -9.43 20.66
N SER A 19 -43.28 -9.44 21.74
CA SER A 19 -41.85 -9.10 21.72
C SER A 19 -41.14 -10.11 20.82
N VAL A 20 -40.82 -9.72 19.59
CA VAL A 20 -39.87 -10.46 18.75
C VAL A 20 -38.50 -10.26 19.40
N ALA A 21 -38.10 -11.22 20.24
CA ALA A 21 -36.72 -11.30 20.69
C ALA A 21 -35.86 -11.54 19.46
N VAL A 22 -35.12 -10.51 19.03
CA VAL A 22 -34.04 -10.67 18.07
C VAL A 22 -33.06 -11.67 18.70
N PRO A 23 -32.71 -12.78 18.03
CA PRO A 23 -31.73 -13.69 18.60
C PRO A 23 -30.45 -12.91 18.87
N ALA A 24 -29.97 -12.96 20.12
CA ALA A 24 -28.65 -12.44 20.44
C ALA A 24 -27.65 -13.20 19.56
N LEU A 25 -27.03 -12.53 18.59
CA LEU A 25 -25.91 -13.09 17.86
C LEU A 25 -24.89 -13.56 18.89
N ALA A 26 -24.50 -14.84 18.83
CA ALA A 26 -23.45 -15.37 19.68
C ALA A 26 -22.20 -14.48 19.48
N GLN A 27 -21.61 -13.99 20.57
CA GLN A 27 -20.45 -13.12 20.50
C GLN A 27 -19.26 -13.91 19.91
N GLU A 28 -18.81 -13.51 18.73
CA GLU A 28 -17.61 -14.05 18.08
C GLU A 28 -16.42 -13.98 19.05
N THR A 29 -15.68 -15.07 19.22
CA THR A 29 -14.54 -15.13 20.14
C THR A 29 -13.30 -15.64 19.41
N ILE A 30 -12.23 -14.84 19.43
CA ILE A 30 -10.90 -15.24 18.98
C ILE A 30 -10.01 -15.47 20.21
N THR A 31 -9.38 -16.64 20.27
CA THR A 31 -8.56 -17.05 21.42
C THR A 31 -7.08 -17.10 21.06
N VAL A 32 -6.22 -16.59 21.92
CA VAL A 32 -4.75 -16.66 21.77
C VAL A 32 -4.17 -17.37 22.99
N ASP A 33 -3.45 -18.47 22.75
CA ASP A 33 -2.76 -19.22 23.80
C ASP A 33 -1.31 -18.73 23.96
N LEU A 34 -1.03 -17.98 25.02
CA LEU A 34 0.30 -17.41 25.26
C LEU A 34 1.33 -18.43 25.78
N ALA A 35 0.94 -19.67 26.07
CA ALA A 35 1.86 -20.76 26.42
C ALA A 35 2.30 -21.58 25.20
N SER A 36 1.68 -21.36 24.04
CA SER A 36 2.00 -22.06 22.80
C SER A 36 3.22 -21.47 22.09
N ASP A 37 3.87 -22.28 21.25
CA ASP A 37 4.96 -21.86 20.37
C ASP A 37 4.79 -22.59 19.03
N THR A 38 4.46 -21.85 17.98
CA THR A 38 4.28 -22.38 16.61
C THR A 38 5.52 -22.13 15.73
N GLY A 39 6.65 -21.79 16.35
CA GLY A 39 7.92 -21.51 15.70
C GLY A 39 8.24 -20.02 15.61
N ALA A 40 9.42 -19.73 15.07
CA ALA A 40 9.86 -18.34 14.87
C ALA A 40 8.91 -17.58 13.95
N PHE A 41 8.73 -16.28 14.24
CA PHE A 41 8.07 -15.36 13.33
C PHE A 41 8.77 -15.36 11.96
N HIS A 42 8.00 -15.49 10.88
CA HIS A 42 8.49 -15.67 9.52
C HIS A 42 8.55 -14.36 8.72
N GLY A 43 7.48 -13.55 8.74
CA GLY A 43 7.43 -12.27 8.01
C GLY A 43 7.12 -12.38 6.51
N GLY A 44 6.64 -13.54 6.05
CA GLY A 44 6.53 -13.87 4.62
C GLY A 44 5.39 -13.20 3.87
N ALA A 45 4.42 -12.57 4.55
CA ALA A 45 3.29 -11.89 3.89
C ALA A 45 3.65 -10.50 3.31
N SER A 46 4.88 -10.03 3.50
CA SER A 46 5.35 -8.73 2.97
C SER A 46 6.10 -8.91 1.65
N GLY A 47 5.38 -9.29 0.60
CA GLY A 47 5.90 -9.38 -0.76
C GLY A 47 4.96 -8.75 -1.78
N THR A 48 5.44 -8.46 -2.98
CA THR A 48 4.64 -7.80 -4.04
C THR A 48 5.02 -8.26 -5.44
N LEU A 49 4.06 -8.51 -6.31
CA LEU A 49 4.27 -8.64 -7.75
C LEU A 49 4.21 -7.24 -8.39
N TYR A 50 5.22 -6.85 -9.18
CA TYR A 50 5.34 -5.52 -9.83
C TYR A 50 5.29 -4.30 -8.89
N GLY A 51 5.48 -4.50 -7.57
CA GLY A 51 5.33 -3.43 -6.58
C GLY A 51 6.37 -2.30 -6.67
N LEU A 52 7.46 -2.48 -7.41
CA LEU A 52 8.54 -1.50 -7.61
C LEU A 52 8.64 -1.12 -9.09
N TYR A 53 8.88 0.16 -9.39
CA TYR A 53 9.02 0.65 -10.77
C TYR A 53 10.48 0.66 -11.23
N ASP A 54 11.38 1.18 -10.39
CA ASP A 54 12.82 1.21 -10.65
C ASP A 54 13.60 1.33 -9.33
N ALA A 55 14.88 1.68 -9.40
CA ALA A 55 15.74 1.85 -8.22
C ALA A 55 15.34 3.00 -7.26
N ARG A 56 14.30 3.80 -7.58
CA ARG A 56 13.94 5.05 -6.89
C ARG A 56 12.45 5.16 -6.53
N LEU A 57 11.58 4.33 -7.12
CA LEU A 57 10.13 4.42 -6.97
C LEU A 57 9.52 3.06 -6.62
N PRO A 58 8.76 2.95 -5.50
CA PRO A 58 8.51 3.97 -4.47
C PRO A 58 9.78 4.39 -3.71
N HIS A 59 9.65 5.44 -2.90
CA HIS A 59 10.73 5.90 -2.03
C HIS A 59 11.17 4.78 -1.06
N PRO A 60 12.49 4.60 -0.81
CA PRO A 60 13.02 3.50 0.00
C PRO A 60 12.41 3.37 1.41
N ASN A 61 11.89 4.45 1.98
CA ASN A 61 11.19 4.42 3.26
C ASN A 61 9.98 3.49 3.26
N LEU A 62 9.22 3.44 2.14
CA LEU A 62 8.06 2.56 2.05
C LEU A 62 8.49 1.09 1.96
N VAL A 63 9.59 0.81 1.26
CA VAL A 63 10.14 -0.55 1.08
C VAL A 63 10.70 -1.09 2.40
N GLU A 64 11.58 -0.32 3.06
CA GLU A 64 12.16 -0.74 4.34
C GLU A 64 11.13 -0.75 5.46
N GLY A 65 10.18 0.20 5.46
CA GLY A 65 9.21 0.34 6.54
C GLY A 65 8.20 -0.79 6.64
N MET A 66 7.89 -1.48 5.54
CA MET A 66 7.10 -2.71 5.55
C MET A 66 7.95 -3.99 5.56
N ALA A 67 9.27 -3.86 5.69
CA ALA A 67 10.22 -4.97 5.59
C ALA A 67 9.98 -5.85 4.34
N LEU A 68 9.78 -5.22 3.17
CA LEU A 68 9.47 -5.92 1.93
C LEU A 68 10.51 -7.02 1.66
N ARG A 69 10.06 -8.27 1.61
CA ARG A 69 10.91 -9.46 1.67
C ARG A 69 11.14 -10.09 0.30
N THR A 70 10.11 -10.09 -0.55
CA THR A 70 10.16 -10.65 -1.91
C THR A 70 9.47 -9.71 -2.90
N VAL A 71 10.00 -9.65 -4.12
CA VAL A 71 9.36 -8.96 -5.24
C VAL A 71 9.42 -9.84 -6.47
N SER A 72 8.27 -10.23 -7.00
CA SER A 72 8.15 -10.82 -8.33
C SER A 72 8.00 -9.71 -9.38
N THR A 73 8.66 -9.83 -10.53
CA THR A 73 8.67 -8.80 -11.57
C THR A 73 9.15 -9.33 -12.93
N LYS A 74 9.07 -8.53 -14.00
CA LYS A 74 9.49 -8.99 -15.35
C LYS A 74 10.99 -9.15 -15.50
N ALA A 75 11.35 -9.94 -16.50
CA ALA A 75 12.66 -9.91 -17.15
C ALA A 75 13.10 -8.47 -17.51
N GLN A 76 14.41 -8.23 -17.42
CA GLN A 76 15.03 -6.95 -17.73
C GLN A 76 14.87 -6.60 -19.21
N ASP A 77 14.52 -5.36 -19.48
CA ASP A 77 14.19 -4.82 -20.81
C ASP A 77 13.03 -5.57 -21.50
N GLY A 78 12.23 -6.30 -20.71
CA GLY A 78 11.03 -7.03 -21.18
C GLY A 78 9.87 -6.09 -21.54
N PRO A 79 9.07 -6.41 -22.57
CA PRO A 79 8.02 -5.52 -23.10
C PRO A 79 6.64 -5.70 -22.46
N GLN A 80 6.49 -6.58 -21.47
CA GLN A 80 5.17 -6.93 -20.96
C GLN A 80 4.44 -5.75 -20.33
N HIS A 81 5.17 -4.97 -19.53
CA HIS A 81 4.73 -3.73 -18.89
C HIS A 81 5.83 -2.66 -19.02
N PRO A 82 5.50 -1.35 -18.94
CA PRO A 82 6.52 -0.32 -18.70
C PRO A 82 7.15 -0.50 -17.31
N GLY A 83 8.29 0.15 -17.06
CA GLY A 83 8.92 0.13 -15.72
C GLY A 83 9.34 -1.27 -15.26
N ALA A 84 9.37 -1.49 -13.94
CA ALA A 84 9.52 -2.76 -13.23
C ALA A 84 10.61 -3.72 -13.78
N ASP A 85 11.73 -3.19 -14.22
CA ASP A 85 12.83 -4.00 -14.76
C ASP A 85 13.63 -4.67 -13.62
N ALA A 86 13.73 -6.01 -13.64
CA ALA A 86 14.29 -6.80 -12.53
C ALA A 86 15.65 -6.33 -12.00
N LEU A 87 16.60 -5.97 -12.88
CA LEU A 87 17.94 -5.60 -12.42
C LEU A 87 17.97 -4.18 -11.85
N GLU A 88 17.01 -3.33 -12.23
CA GLU A 88 16.85 -2.01 -11.64
C GLU A 88 16.18 -2.10 -10.26
N VAL A 89 15.03 -2.79 -10.16
CA VAL A 89 14.27 -2.86 -8.90
C VAL A 89 14.98 -3.68 -7.82
N SER A 90 15.77 -4.70 -8.21
CA SER A 90 16.54 -5.52 -7.27
C SER A 90 17.57 -4.71 -6.48
N THR A 91 18.09 -3.61 -7.04
CA THR A 91 19.01 -2.72 -6.32
C THR A 91 18.32 -2.00 -5.16
N LEU A 92 17.14 -1.43 -5.41
CA LEU A 92 16.31 -0.81 -4.38
C LEU A 92 15.93 -1.81 -3.29
N LEU A 93 15.40 -2.97 -3.68
CA LEU A 93 14.98 -4.00 -2.72
C LEU A 93 16.14 -4.47 -1.83
N THR A 94 17.28 -4.77 -2.45
CA THR A 94 18.47 -5.25 -1.72
C THR A 94 19.00 -4.20 -0.74
N ASP A 95 19.03 -2.93 -1.14
CA ASP A 95 19.58 -1.87 -0.30
C ASP A 95 18.61 -1.39 0.79
N ALA A 96 17.29 -1.48 0.56
CA ALA A 96 16.27 -1.10 1.53
C ALA A 96 16.01 -2.18 2.59
N SER A 97 15.85 -3.45 2.19
CA SER A 97 15.44 -4.53 3.09
C SER A 97 16.29 -5.80 2.97
N GLY A 98 17.08 -5.93 1.90
CA GLY A 98 17.81 -7.17 1.61
C GLY A 98 16.89 -8.29 1.13
N GLY A 99 15.76 -7.96 0.50
CA GLY A 99 14.83 -8.92 -0.08
C GLY A 99 15.33 -9.60 -1.36
N ASP A 100 14.60 -10.60 -1.82
CA ASP A 100 14.88 -11.36 -3.04
C ASP A 100 13.97 -10.93 -4.20
N THR A 101 14.53 -10.86 -5.41
CA THR A 101 13.79 -10.53 -6.64
C THR A 101 13.57 -11.79 -7.48
N TYR A 102 12.32 -12.12 -7.72
CA TYR A 102 11.87 -13.23 -8.54
C TYR A 102 11.55 -12.72 -9.95
N ILE A 103 12.22 -13.27 -10.96
CA ILE A 103 12.08 -12.80 -12.33
C ILE A 103 11.12 -13.72 -13.08
N TYR A 104 9.95 -13.18 -13.45
CA TYR A 104 9.02 -13.80 -14.38
C TYR A 104 9.63 -13.75 -15.77
N MET A 105 10.31 -14.83 -16.14
CA MET A 105 11.10 -14.86 -17.36
C MET A 105 10.23 -14.86 -18.63
N THR A 106 8.95 -15.21 -18.50
CA THR A 106 7.95 -15.17 -19.59
C THR A 106 7.72 -13.76 -20.11
N ASP A 107 7.91 -12.77 -19.25
CA ASP A 107 7.57 -11.36 -19.47
C ASP A 107 8.62 -10.65 -20.35
N ILE A 108 9.61 -11.42 -20.85
CA ILE A 108 10.42 -11.05 -22.02
C ILE A 108 9.63 -11.08 -23.34
N ASN A 109 8.38 -11.54 -23.29
CA ASN A 109 7.39 -11.48 -24.36
C ASN A 109 6.25 -10.53 -23.98
N ARG A 110 5.55 -10.01 -24.98
CA ARG A 110 4.41 -9.10 -24.80
C ARG A 110 3.09 -9.87 -24.82
N GLU A 111 2.04 -9.25 -24.30
CA GLU A 111 0.65 -9.74 -24.25
C GLU A 111 0.43 -10.82 -23.18
N PHE A 112 -0.84 -11.04 -22.83
CA PHE A 112 -1.26 -12.16 -22.00
C PHE A 112 -2.56 -12.74 -22.60
N PRO A 113 -2.56 -13.98 -23.14
CA PRO A 113 -1.45 -14.92 -23.26
C PRO A 113 -0.26 -14.41 -24.09
N TYR A 114 0.96 -14.79 -23.72
CA TYR A 114 2.20 -14.26 -24.30
C TYR A 114 2.35 -14.51 -25.81
N ASP A 115 2.88 -13.51 -26.53
CA ASP A 115 3.31 -13.65 -27.91
C ASP A 115 4.75 -14.16 -28.02
N TRP A 116 4.89 -15.49 -27.99
CA TRP A 116 6.20 -16.16 -27.91
C TRP A 116 6.48 -17.13 -29.08
N LYS A 117 5.44 -17.47 -29.87
CA LYS A 117 5.54 -18.55 -30.86
C LYS A 117 6.52 -18.22 -31.96
N THR A 118 7.32 -19.21 -32.34
CA THR A 118 8.20 -19.16 -33.50
C THR A 118 8.13 -20.53 -34.17
N GLY A 119 7.19 -20.69 -35.09
CA GLY A 119 6.91 -21.98 -35.74
C GLY A 119 6.16 -22.95 -34.83
N ASP A 120 6.60 -24.21 -34.82
CA ASP A 120 6.00 -25.26 -33.99
C ASP A 120 6.41 -25.14 -32.50
N CYS A 121 5.89 -26.07 -31.67
CA CYS A 121 6.16 -26.13 -30.24
C CYS A 121 7.67 -26.23 -29.92
N ALA A 122 8.40 -27.12 -30.60
CA ALA A 122 9.82 -27.37 -30.34
C ALA A 122 10.68 -26.17 -30.74
N GLN A 123 10.36 -25.53 -31.87
CA GLN A 123 11.01 -24.31 -32.32
C GLN A 123 10.73 -23.13 -31.38
N SER A 124 9.48 -22.98 -30.95
CA SER A 124 9.08 -21.93 -29.99
C SER A 124 9.80 -22.08 -28.65
N VAL A 125 9.87 -23.30 -28.10
CA VAL A 125 10.62 -23.60 -26.86
C VAL A 125 12.10 -23.29 -27.04
N THR A 126 12.71 -23.73 -28.14
CA THR A 126 14.14 -23.47 -28.41
C THR A 126 14.44 -21.97 -28.48
N ASN A 127 13.62 -21.20 -29.20
CA ASN A 127 13.75 -19.75 -29.29
C ASN A 127 13.59 -19.07 -27.93
N TYR A 128 12.60 -19.50 -27.13
CA TYR A 128 12.38 -18.96 -25.80
C TYR A 128 13.56 -19.24 -24.85
N ILE A 129 14.12 -20.45 -24.87
CA ILE A 129 15.31 -20.79 -24.08
C ILE A 129 16.51 -19.88 -24.40
N GLU A 130 16.70 -19.48 -25.66
CA GLU A 130 17.75 -18.52 -26.01
C GLU A 130 17.47 -17.09 -25.52
N LYS A 131 16.19 -16.66 -25.48
CA LYS A 131 15.82 -15.42 -24.78
C LYS A 131 16.13 -15.50 -23.28
N LEU A 132 15.82 -16.63 -22.64
CA LEU A 132 16.15 -16.88 -21.24
C LEU A 132 17.66 -16.82 -21.00
N ARG A 133 18.45 -17.43 -21.89
CA ARG A 133 19.91 -17.43 -21.81
C ARG A 133 20.49 -16.02 -21.82
N ALA A 134 19.94 -15.13 -22.66
CA ALA A 134 20.35 -13.73 -22.71
C ALA A 134 20.09 -13.01 -21.36
N GLN A 135 18.92 -13.23 -20.76
CA GLN A 135 18.55 -12.66 -19.47
C GLN A 135 19.44 -13.18 -18.33
N VAL A 136 19.72 -14.50 -18.29
CA VAL A 136 20.65 -15.08 -17.30
C VAL A 136 22.05 -14.47 -17.42
N ARG A 137 22.51 -14.17 -18.64
CA ARG A 137 23.81 -13.50 -18.86
C ARG A 137 23.82 -12.04 -18.39
N GLN A 138 22.70 -11.32 -18.49
CA GLN A 138 22.59 -9.98 -17.90
C GLN A 138 22.70 -10.05 -16.37
N VAL A 139 21.98 -10.98 -15.73
CA VAL A 139 22.07 -11.22 -14.28
C VAL A 139 23.49 -11.62 -13.86
N LYS A 140 24.16 -12.48 -14.64
CA LYS A 140 25.55 -12.88 -14.39
C LYS A 140 26.52 -11.70 -14.37
N GLY A 141 26.22 -10.63 -15.11
CA GLY A 141 27.00 -9.39 -15.15
C GLY A 141 26.80 -8.46 -13.95
N MET A 142 25.81 -8.71 -13.09
CA MET A 142 25.59 -7.90 -11.88
C MET A 142 26.66 -8.14 -10.82
N THR A 143 26.80 -7.17 -9.90
CA THR A 143 27.63 -7.37 -8.71
C THR A 143 27.06 -8.52 -7.85
N PRO A 144 27.90 -9.33 -7.18
CA PRO A 144 27.43 -10.46 -6.36
C PRO A 144 26.38 -10.07 -5.32
N ARG A 145 26.51 -8.89 -4.69
CA ARG A 145 25.56 -8.36 -3.69
C ARG A 145 24.11 -8.36 -4.18
N TYR A 146 23.88 -7.97 -5.44
CA TYR A 146 22.55 -7.92 -6.05
C TYR A 146 22.21 -9.23 -6.76
N ARG A 147 23.18 -9.82 -7.47
CA ARG A 147 23.02 -11.08 -8.20
C ARG A 147 22.56 -12.22 -7.32
N ASP A 148 23.12 -12.32 -6.11
CA ASP A 148 22.83 -13.43 -5.19
C ASP A 148 21.41 -13.32 -4.61
N ARG A 149 20.72 -12.19 -4.84
CA ARG A 149 19.30 -11.93 -4.50
C ARG A 149 18.31 -12.27 -5.63
N ILE A 150 18.79 -12.74 -6.77
CA ILE A 150 17.93 -13.09 -7.90
C ILE A 150 17.47 -14.55 -7.81
N VAL A 151 16.18 -14.76 -8.10
CA VAL A 151 15.54 -16.06 -8.31
C VAL A 151 14.90 -16.07 -9.69
N PHE A 152 15.18 -17.09 -10.50
CA PHE A 152 14.59 -17.22 -11.85
C PHE A 152 13.29 -18.02 -11.79
N ILE A 153 12.21 -17.49 -12.40
CA ILE A 153 10.97 -18.23 -12.65
C ILE A 153 10.87 -18.45 -14.17
N PRO A 154 11.23 -19.64 -14.67
CA PRO A 154 11.27 -19.88 -16.12
C PRO A 154 9.92 -19.75 -16.83
N TYR A 155 8.82 -20.05 -16.13
CA TYR A 155 7.46 -20.05 -16.67
C TYR A 155 6.50 -19.45 -15.64
N ASN A 156 5.62 -18.56 -16.07
CA ASN A 156 4.50 -18.04 -15.28
C ASN A 156 3.17 -18.59 -15.83
N GLU A 157 2.33 -19.14 -14.95
CA GLU A 157 1.02 -19.72 -15.25
C GLU A 157 1.02 -20.61 -16.51
N PRO A 158 1.84 -21.67 -16.58
CA PRO A 158 1.92 -22.52 -17.76
C PRO A 158 0.56 -23.11 -18.16
N ASP A 159 -0.34 -23.27 -17.19
CA ASP A 159 -1.75 -23.69 -17.34
C ASP A 159 -2.66 -22.67 -18.05
N GLY A 160 -2.33 -21.38 -18.01
CA GLY A 160 -3.15 -20.30 -18.55
C GLY A 160 -2.68 -19.73 -19.89
N ASN A 161 -1.45 -20.05 -20.33
CA ASN A 161 -0.85 -19.43 -21.52
C ASN A 161 -0.07 -20.40 -22.45
N MET A 162 1.26 -20.46 -22.36
CA MET A 162 2.17 -21.13 -23.31
C MET A 162 1.93 -22.64 -23.40
N PHE A 163 1.44 -23.28 -22.33
CA PHE A 163 1.15 -24.71 -22.28
C PHE A 163 -0.34 -24.98 -21.95
N ALA A 164 -1.21 -24.09 -22.43
CA ALA A 164 -2.66 -24.18 -22.32
C ALA A 164 -3.31 -24.65 -23.64
N GLU A 165 -4.61 -24.37 -23.82
CA GLU A 165 -5.28 -24.40 -25.12
C GLU A 165 -5.32 -22.98 -25.71
N GLY A 166 -5.34 -22.86 -27.03
CA GLY A 166 -5.47 -21.58 -27.74
C GLY A 166 -4.34 -21.27 -28.72
N PRO A 167 -4.45 -20.15 -29.45
CA PRO A 167 -3.57 -19.83 -30.58
C PRO A 167 -2.10 -19.61 -30.19
N LYS A 168 -1.86 -19.15 -28.96
CA LYS A 168 -0.52 -18.93 -28.40
C LYS A 168 0.02 -20.16 -27.65
N SER A 169 -0.71 -21.28 -27.60
CA SER A 169 -0.22 -22.52 -26.99
C SER A 169 0.87 -23.17 -27.84
N CYS A 170 1.78 -23.89 -27.15
CA CYS A 170 2.85 -24.69 -27.73
C CYS A 170 2.29 -25.69 -28.75
N ASN A 171 1.37 -26.56 -28.30
CA ASN A 171 0.80 -27.66 -29.07
C ASN A 171 -0.74 -27.75 -28.98
N ASN A 172 -1.40 -26.72 -28.41
CA ASN A 172 -2.84 -26.67 -28.17
C ASN A 172 -3.37 -27.79 -27.26
N ILE A 173 -2.52 -28.28 -26.36
CA ILE A 173 -2.87 -29.25 -25.31
C ILE A 173 -2.50 -28.64 -23.97
N ARG A 174 -3.48 -28.53 -23.07
CA ARG A 174 -3.23 -28.12 -21.68
C ARG A 174 -2.28 -29.11 -20.98
N TRP A 175 -1.25 -28.61 -20.33
CA TRP A 175 -0.25 -29.46 -19.67
C TRP A 175 -0.84 -30.34 -18.56
N GLN A 176 -1.95 -29.94 -17.92
CA GLN A 176 -2.65 -30.78 -16.95
C GLN A 176 -3.18 -32.08 -17.59
N LYS A 177 -3.47 -32.05 -18.90
CA LYS A 177 -3.90 -33.23 -19.66
C LYS A 177 -2.72 -34.05 -20.18
N ASP A 178 -1.70 -33.38 -20.69
CA ASP A 178 -0.45 -33.99 -21.15
C ASP A 178 0.75 -33.10 -20.79
N PRO A 179 1.50 -33.44 -19.72
CA PRO A 179 2.58 -32.60 -19.22
C PRO A 179 3.87 -32.71 -20.06
N THR A 180 3.91 -33.58 -21.08
CA THR A 180 5.15 -33.92 -21.80
C THR A 180 5.88 -32.69 -22.35
N ALA A 181 5.15 -31.79 -23.02
CA ALA A 181 5.74 -30.59 -23.61
C ALA A 181 6.24 -29.59 -22.56
N PHE A 182 5.49 -29.42 -21.46
CA PHE A 182 5.88 -28.51 -20.38
C PHE A 182 7.09 -29.05 -19.62
N ASN A 183 7.10 -30.34 -19.28
CA ASN A 183 8.19 -30.98 -18.56
C ASN A 183 9.52 -30.95 -19.36
N ASP A 184 9.48 -31.18 -20.67
CA ASP A 184 10.66 -31.03 -21.54
C ASP A 184 11.16 -29.58 -21.58
N ALA A 185 10.26 -28.60 -21.69
CA ALA A 185 10.61 -27.19 -21.69
C ALA A 185 11.21 -26.74 -20.33
N TRP A 186 10.60 -27.18 -19.22
CA TRP A 186 11.11 -26.98 -17.86
C TRP A 186 12.54 -27.52 -17.70
N ASP A 187 12.77 -28.78 -18.08
CA ASP A 187 14.09 -29.40 -17.93
C ASP A 187 15.17 -28.67 -18.72
N ARG A 188 14.84 -28.24 -19.95
CA ARG A 188 15.75 -27.46 -20.79
C ARG A 188 16.08 -26.11 -20.15
N ALA A 189 15.09 -25.41 -19.60
CA ALA A 189 15.29 -24.14 -18.92
C ALA A 189 16.18 -24.30 -17.68
N VAL A 190 15.87 -25.25 -16.79
CA VAL A 190 16.62 -25.49 -15.56
C VAL A 190 18.08 -25.86 -15.85
N ARG A 191 18.30 -26.78 -16.79
CA ARG A 191 19.66 -27.19 -17.17
C ARG A 191 20.44 -26.04 -17.80
N MET A 192 19.79 -25.25 -18.66
CA MET A 192 20.41 -24.07 -19.27
C MET A 192 20.82 -23.03 -18.21
N ILE A 193 19.91 -22.68 -17.29
CA ILE A 193 20.18 -21.69 -16.24
C ILE A 193 21.36 -22.16 -15.37
N ARG A 194 21.35 -23.41 -14.90
CA ARG A 194 22.42 -23.99 -14.08
C ARG A 194 23.76 -24.07 -14.83
N GLN A 195 23.74 -24.25 -16.15
CA GLN A 195 24.96 -24.26 -16.97
C GLN A 195 25.54 -22.85 -17.15
N GLU A 196 24.71 -21.85 -17.42
CA GLU A 196 25.15 -20.47 -17.65
C GLU A 196 25.57 -19.77 -16.34
N LEU A 197 24.85 -20.04 -15.26
CA LEU A 197 25.06 -19.49 -13.93
C LEU A 197 24.94 -20.60 -12.84
N PRO A 198 26.04 -21.33 -12.56
CA PRO A 198 26.06 -22.32 -11.48
C PRO A 198 25.69 -21.71 -10.13
N GLY A 199 24.79 -22.36 -9.40
CA GLY A 199 24.28 -21.87 -8.11
C GLY A 199 23.13 -20.86 -8.23
N ALA A 200 22.66 -20.54 -9.44
CA ALA A 200 21.43 -19.78 -9.63
C ALA A 200 20.24 -20.46 -8.93
N ARG A 201 19.44 -19.67 -8.20
CA ARG A 201 18.20 -20.12 -7.58
C ARG A 201 17.07 -20.12 -8.60
N ILE A 202 16.31 -21.20 -8.66
CA ILE A 202 15.21 -21.38 -9.61
C ILE A 202 13.92 -21.68 -8.85
N ALA A 203 12.83 -21.05 -9.24
CA ALA A 203 11.51 -21.26 -8.67
C ALA A 203 10.49 -21.70 -9.74
N GLY A 204 9.48 -22.48 -9.34
CA GLY A 204 8.42 -22.98 -10.23
C GLY A 204 7.58 -24.08 -9.59
N PRO A 205 6.58 -24.66 -10.30
CA PRO A 205 6.23 -24.43 -11.70
C PRO A 205 5.39 -23.18 -11.97
N ASN A 206 5.05 -22.40 -10.93
CA ASN A 206 4.33 -21.12 -11.01
C ASN A 206 2.92 -21.20 -11.59
N THR A 207 2.15 -22.20 -11.19
CA THR A 207 0.77 -22.40 -11.67
C THR A 207 -0.21 -21.42 -11.04
N SER A 208 -1.28 -21.06 -11.76
CA SER A 208 -2.30 -20.08 -11.29
C SER A 208 -3.09 -20.49 -10.04
N ILE A 209 -3.03 -21.78 -9.68
CA ILE A 209 -3.45 -22.38 -8.42
C ILE A 209 -2.60 -23.63 -8.13
N LEU A 210 -2.70 -24.22 -6.93
CA LEU A 210 -2.10 -25.52 -6.64
C LEU A 210 -2.91 -26.69 -7.25
N TYR A 211 -2.75 -26.91 -8.56
CA TYR A 211 -3.34 -28.05 -9.27
C TYR A 211 -2.85 -29.40 -8.72
N PRO A 212 -3.72 -30.44 -8.64
CA PRO A 212 -3.29 -31.81 -8.31
C PRO A 212 -2.14 -32.33 -9.19
N GLU A 213 -2.08 -31.92 -10.46
CA GLU A 213 -1.07 -32.31 -11.45
C GLU A 213 0.34 -31.83 -11.11
N VAL A 214 0.48 -30.84 -10.21
CA VAL A 214 1.78 -30.44 -9.65
C VAL A 214 2.50 -31.61 -8.99
N GLU A 215 1.78 -32.56 -8.39
CA GLU A 215 2.39 -33.79 -7.87
C GLU A 215 3.11 -34.59 -8.96
N GLY A 216 2.52 -34.68 -10.16
CA GLY A 216 3.11 -35.32 -11.32
C GLY A 216 4.36 -34.58 -11.81
N PHE A 217 4.33 -33.24 -11.82
CA PHE A 217 5.50 -32.41 -12.08
C PHE A 217 6.64 -32.67 -11.08
N LEU A 218 6.36 -32.76 -9.78
CA LEU A 218 7.38 -33.06 -8.76
C LEU A 218 8.05 -34.42 -9.00
N ARG A 219 7.27 -35.45 -9.34
CA ARG A 219 7.81 -36.78 -9.70
C ARG A 219 8.75 -36.70 -10.89
N HIS A 220 8.34 -35.96 -11.93
CA HIS A 220 9.18 -35.72 -13.12
C HIS A 220 10.48 -35.00 -12.75
N ALA A 221 10.38 -33.89 -12.04
CA ALA A 221 11.53 -33.04 -11.70
C ALA A 221 12.55 -33.75 -10.78
N ILE A 222 12.09 -34.63 -9.89
CA ILE A 222 12.98 -35.53 -9.11
C ILE A 222 13.73 -36.48 -10.05
N ALA A 223 13.03 -37.14 -10.97
CA ALA A 223 13.62 -38.13 -11.88
C ALA A 223 14.58 -37.50 -12.90
N ALA A 224 14.27 -36.29 -13.38
CA ALA A 224 15.05 -35.56 -14.37
C ALA A 224 16.21 -34.73 -13.77
N ASP A 225 16.32 -34.69 -12.44
CA ASP A 225 17.21 -33.84 -11.64
C ASP A 225 17.05 -32.32 -11.92
N THR A 226 15.81 -31.88 -12.02
CA THR A 226 15.41 -30.51 -12.38
C THR A 226 14.45 -29.90 -11.36
N MET A 227 14.41 -30.45 -10.14
CA MET A 227 13.69 -29.85 -9.01
C MET A 227 14.06 -28.37 -8.84
N PRO A 228 13.05 -27.48 -8.65
CA PRO A 228 13.31 -26.10 -8.29
C PRO A 228 13.90 -26.01 -6.88
N ASP A 229 14.56 -24.89 -6.60
CA ASP A 229 15.07 -24.57 -5.27
C ASP A 229 13.97 -23.99 -4.36
N ILE A 230 12.91 -23.43 -4.97
CA ILE A 230 11.75 -22.82 -4.30
C ILE A 230 10.49 -23.24 -5.07
N ILE A 231 9.48 -23.76 -4.40
CA ILE A 231 8.21 -24.06 -5.05
C ILE A 231 7.35 -22.79 -5.14
N THR A 232 6.64 -22.62 -6.26
CA THR A 232 5.72 -21.49 -6.45
C THR A 232 4.41 -21.90 -7.10
N TRP A 233 3.34 -21.25 -6.68
CA TRP A 233 1.99 -21.26 -7.25
C TRP A 233 1.24 -20.00 -6.76
N HIS A 234 0.01 -19.77 -7.24
CA HIS A 234 -0.78 -18.60 -6.87
C HIS A 234 -2.02 -18.92 -6.02
N GLU A 235 -2.49 -17.96 -5.23
CA GLU A 235 -3.70 -18.05 -4.40
C GLU A 235 -4.56 -16.80 -4.57
N LEU A 236 -5.30 -16.73 -5.68
CA LEU A 236 -6.03 -15.54 -6.12
C LEU A 236 -7.51 -15.51 -5.66
N SER A 237 -7.91 -16.43 -4.78
CA SER A 237 -9.31 -16.60 -4.37
C SER A 237 -9.59 -16.09 -2.96
N ASN A 238 -9.22 -16.86 -1.93
CA ASN A 238 -9.58 -16.60 -0.54
C ASN A 238 -8.48 -17.06 0.45
N PRO A 239 -8.35 -16.41 1.62
CA PRO A 239 -7.27 -16.68 2.59
C PRO A 239 -7.13 -18.12 3.07
N ALA A 240 -8.23 -18.83 3.32
CA ALA A 240 -8.21 -20.19 3.88
C ALA A 240 -7.51 -21.21 2.97
N THR A 241 -7.53 -20.98 1.65
CA THR A 241 -6.89 -21.86 0.67
C THR A 241 -5.37 -21.93 0.87
N VAL A 242 -4.72 -20.88 1.36
CA VAL A 242 -3.28 -20.89 1.66
C VAL A 242 -2.92 -22.04 2.60
N ARG A 243 -3.63 -22.17 3.72
CA ARG A 243 -3.36 -23.21 4.72
C ARG A 243 -3.60 -24.61 4.15
N THR A 244 -4.68 -24.80 3.40
CA THR A 244 -5.03 -26.12 2.85
C THR A 244 -4.09 -26.53 1.72
N SER A 245 -3.73 -25.62 0.82
CA SER A 245 -2.77 -25.83 -0.26
C SER A 245 -1.37 -26.13 0.27
N VAL A 246 -0.87 -25.35 1.23
CA VAL A 246 0.47 -25.59 1.81
C VAL A 246 0.52 -26.96 2.50
N ARG A 247 -0.48 -27.33 3.31
CA ARG A 247 -0.54 -28.66 3.93
C ARG A 247 -0.50 -29.78 2.88
N LYS A 248 -1.34 -29.66 1.84
CA LYS A 248 -1.39 -30.62 0.72
C LYS A 248 -0.03 -30.76 0.02
N TYR A 249 0.65 -29.63 -0.22
CA TYR A 249 1.98 -29.65 -0.81
C TYR A 249 3.02 -30.31 0.09
N ARG A 250 3.03 -30.02 1.40
CA ARG A 250 3.95 -30.66 2.36
C ARG A 250 3.77 -32.18 2.42
N GLU A 251 2.54 -32.67 2.36
CA GLU A 251 2.25 -34.11 2.26
C GLU A 251 2.86 -34.75 1.00
N TRP A 252 2.87 -34.02 -0.12
CA TRP A 252 3.54 -34.47 -1.35
C TRP A 252 5.06 -34.52 -1.19
N GLU A 253 5.68 -33.49 -0.60
CA GLU A 253 7.12 -33.49 -0.34
C GLU A 253 7.52 -34.69 0.53
N ASP A 254 6.87 -34.88 1.67
CA ASP A 254 7.19 -35.96 2.61
C ASP A 254 7.14 -37.34 1.94
N ARG A 255 6.14 -37.56 1.09
CA ARG A 255 5.95 -38.82 0.37
C ARG A 255 6.88 -38.98 -0.83
N LEU A 256 7.03 -37.94 -1.66
CA LEU A 256 7.80 -38.02 -2.91
C LEU A 256 9.30 -37.94 -2.69
N PHE A 257 9.75 -37.27 -1.63
CA PHE A 257 11.18 -37.12 -1.34
C PHE A 257 11.78 -38.34 -0.64
N GLN A 258 10.95 -39.20 -0.04
CA GLN A 258 11.40 -40.44 0.60
C GLN A 258 12.21 -41.30 -0.37
N GLY A 259 13.42 -41.72 0.03
CA GLY A 259 14.30 -42.54 -0.80
C GLY A 259 15.01 -41.77 -1.93
N THR A 260 14.87 -40.44 -1.98
CA THR A 260 15.54 -39.56 -2.95
C THR A 260 16.57 -38.68 -2.25
N LYS A 261 17.39 -37.94 -3.01
CA LYS A 261 18.34 -36.96 -2.44
C LYS A 261 17.68 -35.77 -1.71
N TRP A 262 16.36 -35.63 -1.82
CA TRP A 262 15.56 -34.58 -1.19
C TRP A 262 14.96 -35.01 0.15
N GLN A 263 15.16 -36.26 0.57
CA GLN A 263 14.57 -36.80 1.80
C GLN A 263 14.82 -35.91 3.02
N GLY A 264 13.74 -35.63 3.77
CA GLY A 264 13.78 -34.83 5.00
C GLY A 264 13.89 -33.31 4.78
N ARG A 265 13.69 -32.83 3.55
CA ARG A 265 13.64 -31.41 3.22
C ARG A 265 12.21 -30.94 2.99
N HIS A 266 11.92 -29.73 3.42
CA HIS A 266 10.78 -28.93 2.98
C HIS A 266 11.34 -27.74 2.21
N LEU A 267 11.05 -27.65 0.92
CA LEU A 267 11.50 -26.54 0.09
C LEU A 267 10.86 -25.23 0.57
N PRO A 268 11.54 -24.08 0.44
CA PRO A 268 10.88 -22.79 0.56
C PRO A 268 9.68 -22.73 -0.39
N VAL A 269 8.58 -22.19 0.09
CA VAL A 269 7.37 -21.92 -0.69
C VAL A 269 7.27 -20.40 -0.84
N ASN A 270 7.06 -19.93 -2.06
CA ASN A 270 6.60 -18.56 -2.31
C ASN A 270 5.28 -18.60 -3.11
N ILE A 271 4.19 -18.16 -2.49
CA ILE A 271 2.89 -17.94 -3.13
C ILE A 271 2.97 -16.57 -3.79
N ASN A 272 3.61 -16.52 -4.95
CA ASN A 272 4.07 -15.26 -5.53
C ASN A 272 3.01 -14.47 -6.31
N GLU A 273 1.74 -14.88 -6.19
CA GLU A 273 0.58 -14.03 -6.40
C GLU A 273 -0.51 -14.46 -5.42
N TYR A 274 -0.93 -13.55 -4.53
CA TYR A 274 -2.10 -13.76 -3.69
C TYR A 274 -2.99 -12.52 -3.63
N ALA A 275 -4.24 -12.73 -3.20
CA ALA A 275 -5.26 -11.71 -3.10
C ALA A 275 -5.72 -11.12 -4.46
N TYR A 276 -6.76 -10.29 -4.41
CA TYR A 276 -7.45 -9.71 -5.56
C TYR A 276 -7.98 -8.31 -5.17
N ASN A 277 -8.50 -7.54 -6.13
CA ASN A 277 -9.03 -6.18 -5.98
C ASN A 277 -9.94 -5.93 -4.76
N TYR A 278 -10.77 -6.89 -4.34
CA TYR A 278 -11.61 -6.73 -3.13
C TYR A 278 -10.78 -6.67 -1.84
N HIS A 279 -9.61 -7.32 -1.83
CA HIS A 279 -8.75 -7.43 -0.67
C HIS A 279 -7.69 -6.33 -0.63
N THR A 280 -7.04 -6.04 -1.77
CA THR A 280 -5.89 -5.14 -1.81
C THR A 280 -6.29 -3.75 -1.33
N SER A 281 -5.36 -3.07 -0.65
CA SER A 281 -5.52 -1.84 0.15
C SER A 281 -6.31 -1.96 1.45
N VAL A 282 -7.14 -3.00 1.67
CA VAL A 282 -8.11 -3.06 2.78
C VAL A 282 -7.53 -3.84 3.98
N PRO A 283 -7.16 -3.17 5.10
CA PRO A 283 -6.50 -3.83 6.22
C PRO A 283 -7.27 -5.03 6.80
N GLY A 284 -8.59 -4.90 6.97
CA GLY A 284 -9.40 -5.98 7.55
C GLY A 284 -9.54 -7.21 6.64
N GLN A 285 -9.39 -7.06 5.33
CA GLN A 285 -9.32 -8.20 4.41
C GLN A 285 -7.90 -8.78 4.37
N MET A 286 -6.87 -7.92 4.31
CA MET A 286 -5.48 -8.34 4.21
C MET A 286 -4.95 -9.03 5.46
N VAL A 287 -5.44 -8.71 6.66
CA VAL A 287 -4.99 -9.36 7.91
C VAL A 287 -5.33 -10.86 7.93
N GLN A 288 -6.39 -11.28 7.23
CA GLN A 288 -6.75 -12.69 7.10
C GLN A 288 -5.73 -13.46 6.25
N TRP A 289 -5.26 -12.84 5.15
CA TRP A 289 -4.17 -13.36 4.32
C TRP A 289 -2.86 -13.42 5.11
N VAL A 290 -2.50 -12.33 5.80
CA VAL A 290 -1.29 -12.27 6.65
C VAL A 290 -1.30 -13.40 7.68
N ALA A 291 -2.44 -13.66 8.34
CA ALA A 291 -2.56 -14.76 9.27
C ALA A 291 -2.37 -16.13 8.61
N ALA A 292 -2.99 -16.37 7.45
CA ALA A 292 -2.87 -17.65 6.75
C ALA A 292 -1.44 -17.95 6.26
N ILE A 293 -0.74 -16.91 5.78
CA ILE A 293 0.63 -16.99 5.30
C ILE A 293 1.60 -17.23 6.46
N GLU A 294 1.46 -16.47 7.55
CA GLU A 294 2.33 -16.61 8.73
C GLU A 294 2.12 -17.95 9.46
N ASP A 295 0.88 -18.45 9.53
CA ASP A 295 0.60 -19.79 10.08
C ASP A 295 1.25 -20.90 9.23
N SER A 296 1.36 -20.68 7.92
CA SER A 296 1.91 -21.65 6.97
C SER A 296 3.45 -21.57 6.86
N LYS A 297 4.07 -20.52 7.43
CA LYS A 297 5.53 -20.26 7.36
C LYS A 297 6.06 -20.21 5.92
N VAL A 298 5.35 -19.49 5.06
CA VAL A 298 5.68 -19.33 3.63
C VAL A 298 5.85 -17.86 3.26
N ASP A 299 6.54 -17.62 2.15
CA ASP A 299 6.55 -16.30 1.50
C ASP A 299 5.35 -16.14 0.59
N ALA A 300 4.94 -14.90 0.36
CA ALA A 300 3.90 -14.60 -0.61
C ALA A 300 4.03 -13.18 -1.15
N ASP A 301 3.70 -12.99 -2.44
CA ASP A 301 3.70 -11.70 -3.11
C ASP A 301 2.26 -11.26 -3.43
N ILE A 302 1.87 -10.05 -3.01
CA ILE A 302 0.55 -9.49 -3.32
C ILE A 302 0.43 -9.33 -4.84
N ALA A 303 -0.61 -9.91 -5.42
CA ALA A 303 -0.82 -9.98 -6.87
C ALA A 303 -0.94 -8.59 -7.53
N TYR A 304 -0.57 -8.53 -8.80
CA TYR A 304 -0.58 -7.32 -9.61
C TYR A 304 -1.84 -7.24 -10.49
N TRP A 305 -2.90 -6.64 -9.98
CA TRP A 305 -4.15 -6.39 -10.73
C TRP A 305 -4.26 -4.98 -11.31
N ASN A 306 -3.38 -4.08 -10.85
CA ASN A 306 -3.55 -2.63 -10.96
C ASN A 306 -2.34 -1.95 -11.61
N ILE A 307 -1.65 -1.06 -10.90
CA ILE A 307 -0.52 -0.28 -11.43
C ILE A 307 0.80 -0.72 -10.81
N ASP A 308 1.89 -0.67 -11.58
CA ASP A 308 3.21 -1.05 -11.13
C ASP A 308 3.85 0.07 -10.29
N GLY A 309 4.83 -0.27 -9.46
CA GLY A 309 5.55 0.72 -8.65
C GLY A 309 4.78 1.29 -7.47
N ASN A 310 3.59 0.75 -7.15
CA ASN A 310 2.75 1.20 -6.03
C ASN A 310 2.68 0.18 -4.86
N LEU A 311 3.61 -0.78 -4.80
CA LEU A 311 3.64 -1.84 -3.78
C LEU A 311 2.32 -2.64 -3.71
N SER A 312 1.76 -2.99 -4.87
CA SER A 312 0.48 -3.72 -5.00
C SER A 312 -0.63 -3.09 -4.15
N ASP A 313 -0.89 -1.80 -4.43
CA ASP A 313 -1.87 -0.95 -3.75
C ASP A 313 -1.55 -0.67 -2.27
N SER A 314 -0.27 -0.63 -1.88
CA SER A 314 0.15 -0.17 -0.55
C SER A 314 0.64 1.29 -0.57
N ALA A 315 1.20 1.73 -1.71
CA ALA A 315 1.67 3.08 -1.93
C ALA A 315 0.67 3.88 -2.78
N VAL A 316 0.46 5.14 -2.41
CA VAL A 316 -0.49 6.05 -3.06
C VAL A 316 0.21 7.06 -3.97
N GLN A 317 1.41 7.47 -3.55
CA GLN A 317 2.31 8.37 -4.28
C GLN A 317 3.75 7.84 -4.06
N ALA A 318 4.77 8.64 -4.38
CA ALA A 318 6.15 8.21 -4.23
C ALA A 318 6.53 7.81 -2.79
N ASN A 319 6.00 8.49 -1.77
CA ASN A 319 6.41 8.28 -0.37
C ASN A 319 5.22 8.20 0.63
N ARG A 320 4.00 8.00 0.12
CA ARG A 320 2.78 7.89 0.95
C ARG A 320 2.24 6.47 0.95
N GLY A 321 1.95 5.93 2.13
CA GLY A 321 1.30 4.64 2.33
C GLY A 321 -0.16 4.78 2.75
N ASN A 322 -0.97 3.78 2.41
CA ASN A 322 -2.37 3.66 2.86
C ASN A 322 -2.49 2.70 4.07
N GLY A 323 -3.72 2.29 4.40
CA GLY A 323 -3.99 1.35 5.49
C GLY A 323 -3.26 0.00 5.34
N GLN A 324 -3.17 -0.57 4.13
CA GLN A 324 -2.44 -1.82 3.90
C GLN A 324 -0.96 -1.67 4.21
N TRP A 325 -0.33 -0.53 3.84
CA TRP A 325 1.06 -0.26 4.21
C TRP A 325 1.25 -0.23 5.72
N TRP A 326 0.33 0.40 6.47
CA TRP A 326 0.39 0.40 7.94
C TRP A 326 0.17 -0.96 8.58
N LEU A 327 -0.67 -1.82 7.98
CA LEU A 327 -0.81 -3.21 8.40
C LEU A 327 0.51 -3.97 8.23
N LEU A 328 1.15 -3.86 7.06
CA LEU A 328 2.41 -4.54 6.78
C LEU A 328 3.58 -3.94 7.59
N ASN A 329 3.56 -2.63 7.87
CA ASN A 329 4.47 -2.00 8.83
C ASN A 329 4.29 -2.58 10.24
N ALA A 330 3.06 -2.72 10.73
CA ALA A 330 2.80 -3.31 12.04
C ALA A 330 3.23 -4.78 12.10
N TYR A 331 2.97 -5.55 11.04
CA TYR A 331 3.45 -6.93 10.89
C TYR A 331 4.98 -7.01 10.91
N ALA A 332 5.68 -6.10 10.22
CA ALA A 332 7.13 -5.99 10.25
C ALA A 332 7.71 -5.63 11.64
N THR A 333 6.89 -5.15 12.58
CA THR A 333 7.32 -4.91 13.98
C THR A 333 7.13 -6.12 14.90
N MET A 334 6.48 -7.19 14.43
CA MET A 334 6.32 -8.43 15.18
C MET A 334 7.65 -9.19 15.27
N SER A 335 7.86 -9.90 16.37
CA SER A 335 9.13 -10.56 16.69
C SER A 335 8.94 -11.68 17.71
N GLY A 336 9.96 -12.51 17.90
CA GLY A 336 9.90 -13.67 18.79
C GLY A 336 9.34 -14.90 18.07
N HIS A 337 8.44 -15.61 18.73
CA HIS A 337 7.76 -16.77 18.16
C HIS A 337 6.27 -16.48 17.99
N THR A 338 5.65 -17.12 17.01
CA THR A 338 4.20 -17.05 16.82
C THR A 338 3.47 -17.94 17.83
N LEU A 339 2.26 -17.52 18.17
CA LEU A 339 1.36 -18.21 19.07
C LEU A 339 0.24 -18.89 18.28
N THR A 340 -0.35 -19.93 18.86
CA THR A 340 -1.61 -20.50 18.41
C THR A 340 -2.73 -19.47 18.59
N VAL A 341 -3.37 -19.10 17.48
CA VAL A 341 -4.58 -18.31 17.43
C VAL A 341 -5.73 -19.20 16.96
N THR A 342 -6.80 -19.27 17.74
CA THR A 342 -8.04 -19.98 17.38
C THR A 342 -9.11 -18.95 17.01
N PRO A 343 -9.38 -18.73 15.72
CA PRO A 343 -10.49 -17.87 15.30
C PRO A 343 -11.83 -18.52 15.63
N PRO A 344 -12.93 -17.74 15.69
CA PRO A 344 -14.26 -18.28 15.94
C PRO A 344 -14.71 -19.28 14.86
N HIS A 345 -14.24 -19.11 13.62
CA HIS A 345 -14.49 -20.01 12.50
C HIS A 345 -13.15 -20.45 11.87
N PRO A 346 -12.52 -21.53 12.38
CA PRO A 346 -11.27 -22.06 11.86
C PRO A 346 -11.36 -22.48 10.39
N ASP A 347 -10.29 -22.20 9.62
CA ASP A 347 -10.20 -22.49 8.18
C ASP A 347 -11.36 -21.91 7.32
N GLN A 348 -12.05 -20.88 7.82
CA GLN A 348 -13.09 -20.16 7.08
C GLN A 348 -12.67 -18.71 6.76
N SER A 349 -12.60 -18.39 5.46
CA SER A 349 -12.33 -17.04 4.96
C SER A 349 -13.46 -16.05 5.27
N TYR A 350 -13.14 -14.76 5.25
CA TYR A 350 -14.09 -13.65 5.46
C TYR A 350 -14.75 -13.67 6.84
N THR A 351 -13.96 -14.04 7.83
CA THR A 351 -14.35 -14.07 9.25
C THR A 351 -13.30 -13.36 10.08
N LEU A 352 -13.53 -13.22 11.39
CA LEU A 352 -12.53 -12.68 12.30
C LEU A 352 -11.31 -13.59 12.34
N GLN A 353 -10.18 -13.11 11.83
CA GLN A 353 -8.90 -13.82 11.84
C GLN A 353 -7.82 -12.97 12.51
N GLY A 354 -6.70 -13.58 12.85
CA GLY A 354 -5.55 -12.86 13.38
C GLY A 354 -4.30 -13.70 13.51
N VAL A 355 -3.21 -13.01 13.80
CA VAL A 355 -1.88 -13.57 14.03
C VAL A 355 -1.30 -12.93 15.28
N ALA A 356 -0.61 -13.71 16.11
CA ALA A 356 -0.02 -13.22 17.34
C ALA A 356 1.41 -13.75 17.54
N THR A 357 2.25 -12.93 18.18
CA THR A 357 3.62 -13.30 18.57
C THR A 357 3.90 -12.92 20.01
N LEU A 358 4.68 -13.76 20.69
CA LEU A 358 5.28 -13.45 21.99
C LEU A 358 6.78 -13.23 21.82
N ASP A 359 7.26 -12.07 22.28
CA ASP A 359 8.67 -11.73 22.35
C ASP A 359 9.11 -11.61 23.82
N PRO A 360 9.74 -12.67 24.38
CA PRO A 360 10.26 -12.63 25.74
C PRO A 360 11.35 -11.56 25.95
N ALA A 361 12.18 -11.28 24.94
CA ALA A 361 13.26 -10.29 25.05
C ALA A 361 12.71 -8.86 25.16
N ARG A 362 11.55 -8.61 24.56
CA ARG A 362 10.80 -7.35 24.71
C ARG A 362 9.75 -7.39 25.83
N SER A 363 9.47 -8.57 26.40
CA SER A 363 8.38 -8.79 27.36
C SER A 363 7.03 -8.26 26.84
N GLN A 364 6.72 -8.60 25.58
CA GLN A 364 5.49 -8.16 24.92
C GLN A 364 4.85 -9.31 24.13
N MET A 365 3.51 -9.31 24.08
CA MET A 365 2.77 -10.02 23.03
C MET A 365 2.17 -8.99 22.09
N ARG A 366 2.22 -9.28 20.78
CA ARG A 366 1.54 -8.49 19.75
C ARG A 366 0.57 -9.36 18.99
N MET A 367 -0.58 -8.80 18.64
CA MET A 367 -1.58 -9.44 17.81
C MET A 367 -2.09 -8.45 16.76
N LEU A 368 -2.20 -8.93 15.52
CA LEU A 368 -2.93 -8.27 14.44
C LEU A 368 -4.19 -9.08 14.15
N PHE A 369 -5.35 -8.42 14.08
CA PHE A 369 -6.62 -9.11 13.83
C PHE A 369 -7.65 -8.21 13.15
N GLY A 370 -8.64 -8.80 12.49
CA GLY A 370 -9.68 -8.09 11.75
C GLY A 370 -10.48 -9.00 10.83
N GLY A 371 -11.27 -8.42 9.92
CA GLY A 371 -12.10 -9.15 8.96
C GLY A 371 -13.56 -9.33 9.37
N ALA A 372 -14.00 -8.69 10.46
CA ALA A 372 -15.39 -8.72 10.91
C ALA A 372 -15.84 -7.36 11.48
N SER A 373 -17.15 -7.15 11.49
CA SER A 373 -17.79 -5.96 12.07
C SER A 373 -18.51 -6.28 13.38
N GLY A 374 -18.65 -5.29 14.26
CA GLY A 374 -19.49 -5.37 15.46
C GLY A 374 -18.77 -5.87 16.71
N ALA A 375 -19.51 -6.55 17.59
CA ALA A 375 -18.99 -7.00 18.88
C ALA A 375 -18.24 -8.34 18.74
N ALA A 376 -17.10 -8.45 19.42
CA ALA A 376 -16.31 -9.68 19.48
C ALA A 376 -15.51 -9.73 20.79
N THR A 377 -15.03 -10.90 21.18
CA THR A 377 -14.14 -11.08 22.33
C THR A 377 -12.77 -11.53 21.85
N VAL A 378 -11.73 -10.80 22.25
CA VAL A 378 -10.35 -11.31 22.19
C VAL A 378 -10.03 -11.92 23.56
N ALA A 379 -9.85 -13.24 23.59
CA ALA A 379 -9.53 -14.00 24.79
C ALA A 379 -8.04 -14.38 24.77
N LEU A 380 -7.28 -13.85 25.73
CA LEU A 380 -5.87 -14.18 25.94
C LEU A 380 -5.80 -15.20 27.08
N THR A 381 -5.31 -16.40 26.80
CA THR A 381 -5.21 -17.49 27.77
C THR A 381 -3.75 -17.82 28.08
N HIS A 382 -3.53 -18.46 29.24
CA HIS A 382 -2.20 -18.81 29.76
C HIS A 382 -1.20 -17.65 29.75
N VAL A 383 -1.65 -16.46 30.15
CA VAL A 383 -0.80 -15.26 30.27
C VAL A 383 0.40 -15.57 31.18
N PRO A 384 1.65 -15.42 30.70
CA PRO A 384 2.83 -15.81 31.45
C PRO A 384 2.95 -15.03 32.77
N ALA A 385 3.43 -15.70 33.82
CA ALA A 385 3.62 -15.08 35.14
C ALA A 385 4.53 -13.84 35.10
N SER A 386 5.41 -13.73 34.09
CA SER A 386 6.26 -12.55 33.86
C SER A 386 5.48 -11.26 33.55
N PHE A 387 4.22 -11.35 33.13
CA PHE A 387 3.34 -10.18 32.96
C PHE A 387 2.76 -9.68 34.29
N GLY A 388 2.82 -10.48 35.36
CA GLY A 388 2.28 -10.17 36.68
C GLY A 388 0.75 -10.29 36.77
N GLY A 389 0.17 -9.84 37.88
CA GLY A 389 -1.28 -9.88 38.11
C GLY A 389 -2.09 -8.84 37.32
N THR A 390 -1.41 -7.92 36.60
CA THR A 390 -2.03 -6.90 35.75
C THR A 390 -1.17 -6.69 34.51
N ALA A 391 -1.82 -6.50 33.35
CA ALA A 391 -1.16 -6.22 32.09
C ALA A 391 -1.68 -4.92 31.48
N ARG A 392 -0.81 -4.17 30.79
CA ARG A 392 -1.22 -3.06 29.93
C ARG A 392 -1.68 -3.63 28.59
N VAL A 393 -2.88 -3.26 28.18
CA VAL A 393 -3.47 -3.58 26.88
C VAL A 393 -3.61 -2.28 26.10
N ARG A 394 -2.89 -2.18 24.99
CA ARG A 394 -2.95 -1.04 24.07
C ARG A 394 -3.46 -1.53 22.72
N VAL A 395 -4.49 -0.87 22.19
CA VAL A 395 -5.13 -1.23 20.91
C VAL A 395 -5.11 -0.04 19.97
N ARG A 396 -4.62 -0.27 18.74
CA ARG A 396 -4.66 0.70 17.64
C ARG A 396 -5.53 0.18 16.50
N GLU A 397 -6.30 1.08 15.88
CA GLU A 397 -7.06 0.82 14.65
C GLU A 397 -6.23 1.22 13.44
N ILE A 398 -6.14 0.32 12.47
CA ILE A 398 -5.58 0.53 11.14
C ILE A 398 -6.76 0.64 10.18
N GLY A 399 -7.19 1.87 9.91
CA GLY A 399 -8.36 2.15 9.08
C GLY A 399 -8.06 2.10 7.59
N TRP A 400 -9.08 1.76 6.80
CA TRP A 400 -9.06 1.90 5.34
C TRP A 400 -9.41 3.32 4.91
N THR A 401 -8.65 3.85 3.95
CA THR A 401 -8.75 5.23 3.45
C THR A 401 -9.08 5.31 1.96
N GLY A 402 -9.38 4.19 1.30
CA GLY A 402 -9.43 4.07 -0.15
C GLY A 402 -8.16 3.41 -0.69
N GLN A 403 -8.23 2.84 -1.90
CA GLN A 403 -7.09 2.20 -2.58
C GLN A 403 -5.94 3.19 -2.76
N LEU A 404 -6.26 4.42 -3.17
CA LEU A 404 -5.35 5.52 -3.37
C LEU A 404 -5.48 6.59 -2.28
N GLY A 405 -6.04 6.27 -1.10
CA GLY A 405 -6.14 7.22 0.00
C GLY A 405 -4.95 7.14 0.93
N ASP A 406 -4.20 8.23 1.09
CA ASP A 406 -3.09 8.25 2.05
C ASP A 406 -3.59 8.15 3.49
N SER A 407 -2.83 7.45 4.34
CA SER A 407 -3.28 7.16 5.71
C SER A 407 -2.30 7.69 6.74
N ALA A 408 -2.85 8.40 7.73
CA ALA A 408 -2.13 8.75 8.95
C ALA A 408 -1.78 7.48 9.76
N PRO A 409 -0.88 7.55 10.75
CA PRO A 409 -0.52 6.38 11.56
C PRO A 409 -1.74 5.76 12.27
N PRO A 410 -1.67 4.44 12.62
CA PRO A 410 -2.74 3.75 13.32
C PRO A 410 -3.23 4.50 14.57
N VAL A 411 -4.56 4.63 14.69
CA VAL A 411 -5.20 5.46 15.71
C VAL A 411 -5.26 4.69 17.02
N LEU A 412 -4.76 5.27 18.11
CA LEU A 412 -4.91 4.70 19.44
C LEU A 412 -6.38 4.75 19.88
N VAL A 413 -7.03 3.58 19.96
CA VAL A 413 -8.45 3.46 20.34
C VAL A 413 -8.66 2.94 21.76
N SER A 414 -7.63 2.33 22.37
CA SER A 414 -7.65 1.94 23.79
C SER A 414 -6.23 1.82 24.34
N ASP A 415 -6.03 2.24 25.59
CA ASP A 415 -4.81 2.01 26.36
C ASP A 415 -5.19 1.91 27.84
N ARG A 416 -5.15 0.71 28.41
CA ARG A 416 -5.74 0.43 29.74
C ARG A 416 -4.93 -0.64 30.48
N ILE A 417 -5.06 -0.67 31.81
CA ILE A 417 -4.60 -1.79 32.62
C ILE A 417 -5.75 -2.80 32.77
N ALA A 418 -5.50 -4.05 32.40
CA ALA A 418 -6.41 -5.17 32.58
C ALA A 418 -5.90 -6.12 33.68
N PRO A 419 -6.77 -6.64 34.56
CA PRO A 419 -6.39 -7.68 35.51
C PRO A 419 -6.16 -9.00 34.80
N VAL A 420 -5.13 -9.73 35.21
CA VAL A 420 -4.93 -11.14 34.81
C VAL A 420 -5.65 -12.00 35.85
N LYS A 421 -6.71 -12.70 35.43
CA LYS A 421 -7.51 -13.57 36.32
C LYS A 421 -7.38 -15.01 35.85
N ASP A 422 -6.91 -15.90 36.73
CA ASP A 422 -6.70 -17.32 36.41
C ASP A 422 -5.87 -17.54 35.14
N GLY A 423 -4.87 -16.67 34.91
CA GLY A 423 -4.02 -16.71 33.72
C GLY A 423 -4.70 -16.18 32.44
N GLN A 424 -5.81 -15.45 32.55
CA GLN A 424 -6.61 -15.00 31.40
C GLN A 424 -6.89 -13.50 31.42
N ILE A 425 -7.08 -12.94 30.21
CA ILE A 425 -7.63 -11.61 29.96
C ILE A 425 -8.68 -11.73 28.86
N ALA A 426 -9.87 -11.19 29.07
CA ALA A 426 -10.92 -11.09 28.06
C ALA A 426 -11.16 -9.62 27.69
N LEU A 427 -11.20 -9.33 26.40
CA LEU A 427 -11.37 -7.98 25.85
C LEU A 427 -12.65 -7.93 25.00
N PRO A 428 -13.78 -7.42 25.55
CA PRO A 428 -15.06 -7.45 24.86
C PRO A 428 -15.24 -6.23 23.95
N PHE A 429 -14.74 -6.30 22.71
CA PHE A 429 -14.94 -5.27 21.69
C PHE A 429 -16.44 -5.01 21.44
N GLY A 430 -16.79 -3.73 21.27
CA GLY A 430 -18.18 -3.26 21.17
C GLY A 430 -18.92 -3.14 22.51
N GLN A 431 -18.29 -3.49 23.63
CA GLN A 431 -18.87 -3.44 24.98
C GLN A 431 -17.87 -2.82 25.97
N ASP A 432 -18.30 -2.43 27.18
CA ASP A 432 -17.45 -1.93 28.27
C ASP A 432 -16.46 -0.81 27.86
N GLY A 433 -16.89 0.02 26.91
CA GLY A 433 -16.11 1.12 26.35
C GLY A 433 -14.98 0.70 25.41
N TRP A 434 -14.89 -0.57 25.00
CA TRP A 434 -14.09 -1.00 23.86
C TRP A 434 -14.81 -0.65 22.55
N PRO A 435 -14.09 -0.18 21.51
CA PRO A 435 -14.71 0.12 20.23
C PRO A 435 -15.28 -1.16 19.59
N ALA A 436 -16.34 -1.03 18.80
CA ALA A 436 -16.78 -2.11 17.93
C ALA A 436 -15.79 -2.31 16.78
N LEU A 437 -15.68 -3.54 16.28
CA LEU A 437 -14.88 -3.86 15.11
C LEU A 437 -15.54 -3.32 13.83
N ARG A 438 -14.72 -3.04 12.83
CA ARG A 438 -15.12 -2.64 11.48
C ARG A 438 -14.49 -3.60 10.48
N GLU A 439 -15.28 -4.09 9.54
CA GLU A 439 -14.84 -5.06 8.52
C GLU A 439 -13.62 -4.57 7.73
N GLU A 440 -13.60 -3.31 7.30
CA GLU A 440 -12.49 -2.78 6.51
C GLU A 440 -11.22 -2.51 7.32
N ALA A 441 -11.29 -2.52 8.66
CA ALA A 441 -10.17 -2.18 9.54
C ALA A 441 -9.46 -3.42 10.08
N ALA A 442 -8.16 -3.26 10.34
CA ALA A 442 -7.40 -4.18 11.18
C ALA A 442 -7.10 -3.51 12.52
N TYR A 443 -6.80 -4.32 13.52
CA TYR A 443 -6.51 -3.88 14.87
C TYR A 443 -5.19 -4.48 15.32
N GLU A 444 -4.36 -3.64 15.93
CA GLU A 444 -3.13 -4.06 16.57
C GLU A 444 -3.29 -3.99 18.08
N LEU A 445 -3.13 -5.12 18.74
CA LEU A 445 -3.12 -5.26 20.18
C LEU A 445 -1.69 -5.51 20.67
N LEU A 446 -1.25 -4.68 21.61
CA LEU A 446 -0.01 -4.84 22.35
C LEU A 446 -0.34 -5.14 23.81
N LEU A 447 0.16 -6.29 24.29
CA LEU A 447 0.14 -6.68 25.69
C LEU A 447 1.55 -6.53 26.28
N THR A 448 1.66 -5.86 27.42
CA THR A 448 2.91 -5.72 28.19
C THR A 448 2.62 -5.82 29.70
N PRO A 449 3.63 -6.07 30.56
CA PRO A 449 3.44 -6.02 32.01
C PRO A 449 2.83 -4.68 32.48
N GLY A 450 1.83 -4.72 33.35
CA GLY A 450 1.03 -3.55 33.74
C GLY A 450 1.52 -2.82 34.99
N GLN A 451 2.42 -3.43 35.77
CA GLN A 451 2.92 -2.85 37.03
C GLN A 451 3.70 -1.56 36.78
N GLY A 452 3.30 -0.47 37.45
CA GLY A 452 3.97 0.84 37.36
C GLY A 452 3.75 1.59 36.04
N VAL A 453 2.99 1.03 35.10
CA VAL A 453 2.68 1.68 33.82
C VAL A 453 1.54 2.69 33.99
N ARG A 454 1.67 3.85 33.34
CA ARG A 454 0.59 4.83 33.21
C ARG A 454 0.07 4.80 31.77
N PRO A 455 -1.12 4.22 31.53
CA PRO A 455 -1.72 4.23 30.20
C PRO A 455 -1.90 5.64 29.67
N ALA A 456 -1.78 5.81 28.35
CA ALA A 456 -2.12 7.06 27.70
C ALA A 456 -3.62 7.34 27.85
N ALA A 457 -3.98 8.59 28.10
CA ALA A 457 -5.37 8.99 28.09
C ALA A 457 -5.90 8.89 26.66
N VAL A 458 -6.78 7.93 26.42
CA VAL A 458 -7.50 7.81 25.14
C VAL A 458 -8.79 8.60 25.25
N SER A 459 -8.85 9.76 24.60
CA SER A 459 -10.09 10.51 24.38
C SER A 459 -10.51 10.23 22.94
N PRO A 460 -11.34 9.20 22.68
CA PRO A 460 -11.76 8.90 21.32
C PRO A 460 -12.45 10.14 20.74
N ARG A 461 -11.90 10.65 19.63
CA ARG A 461 -12.54 11.74 18.90
C ARG A 461 -13.86 11.19 18.39
N TRP A 462 -14.93 11.96 18.52
CA TRP A 462 -16.18 11.59 17.88
C TRP A 462 -15.93 11.48 16.37
N ARG A 463 -16.29 10.34 15.80
CA ARG A 463 -16.20 10.05 14.37
C ARG A 463 -17.50 9.38 13.95
N GLN A 464 -18.04 9.79 12.82
CA GLN A 464 -19.22 9.18 12.23
C GLN A 464 -19.10 9.15 10.72
N ASP A 465 -19.43 8.00 10.14
CA ASP A 465 -19.55 7.82 8.70
C ASP A 465 -21.02 7.94 8.27
N TYR A 466 -21.21 8.51 7.09
CA TYR A 466 -22.50 8.67 6.42
C TYR A 466 -22.38 8.22 4.97
N GLU A 467 -23.09 7.16 4.64
CA GLU A 467 -22.98 6.45 3.36
C GLU A 467 -23.73 7.18 2.25
N ALA A 468 -23.11 7.26 1.06
CA ALA A 468 -23.67 7.99 -0.06
C ALA A 468 -24.97 7.37 -0.59
N GLU A 469 -25.08 6.05 -0.63
CA GLU A 469 -26.27 5.33 -1.11
C GLU A 469 -27.50 5.58 -0.23
N LYS A 470 -27.28 5.93 1.05
CA LYS A 470 -28.31 6.29 2.03
C LYS A 470 -28.66 7.79 2.04
N ALA A 471 -27.84 8.62 1.41
CA ALA A 471 -28.09 10.06 1.33
C ALA A 471 -29.24 10.40 0.36
N THR A 472 -29.87 11.56 0.56
CA THR A 472 -30.98 12.01 -0.31
C THR A 472 -30.42 12.52 -1.62
N ARG A 473 -30.79 11.89 -2.73
CA ARG A 473 -30.42 12.33 -4.09
C ARG A 473 -31.43 13.34 -4.61
N ARG A 474 -30.94 14.45 -5.17
CA ARG A 474 -31.72 15.44 -5.93
C ARG A 474 -31.20 15.52 -7.36
N GLY A 475 -32.12 15.66 -8.32
CA GLY A 475 -31.83 15.56 -9.75
C GLY A 475 -31.81 14.12 -10.25
N GLU A 476 -31.95 13.94 -11.57
CA GLU A 476 -32.06 12.62 -12.21
C GLU A 476 -30.71 11.98 -12.55
N SER A 477 -29.60 12.72 -12.45
CA SER A 477 -28.29 12.21 -12.90
C SER A 477 -27.56 11.35 -11.87
N LEU A 478 -27.94 11.40 -10.60
CA LEU A 478 -27.31 10.60 -9.54
C LEU A 478 -27.94 9.22 -9.45
N SER A 479 -27.11 8.18 -9.50
CA SER A 479 -27.54 6.78 -9.37
C SER A 479 -26.68 6.05 -8.36
N VAL A 480 -27.27 5.08 -7.67
CA VAL A 480 -26.51 4.13 -6.85
C VAL A 480 -25.83 3.12 -7.79
N ARG A 481 -24.53 2.92 -7.61
CA ARG A 481 -23.73 1.92 -8.29
C ARG A 481 -23.38 0.81 -7.31
N GLY A 482 -23.41 -0.41 -7.80
CA GLY A 482 -23.09 -1.63 -7.05
C GLY A 482 -24.06 -2.77 -7.38
N PRO A 483 -23.89 -3.95 -6.78
CA PRO A 483 -22.86 -4.25 -5.78
C PRO A 483 -21.44 -4.24 -6.35
N GLU A 484 -20.49 -3.65 -5.63
CA GLU A 484 -19.06 -3.72 -5.91
C GLU A 484 -18.43 -4.94 -5.20
N GLY A 485 -17.13 -4.90 -4.86
CA GLY A 485 -16.37 -6.02 -4.31
C GLY A 485 -17.00 -6.67 -3.09
N SER A 486 -17.00 -7.99 -3.09
CA SER A 486 -17.51 -8.84 -2.01
C SER A 486 -16.73 -10.16 -1.97
N PRO A 487 -16.91 -10.99 -0.92
CA PRO A 487 -16.37 -12.36 -0.87
C PRO A 487 -16.70 -13.24 -2.09
N ASP A 488 -17.84 -13.00 -2.74
CA ASP A 488 -18.29 -13.73 -3.94
C ASP A 488 -17.84 -13.06 -5.25
N HIS A 489 -17.38 -11.81 -5.18
CA HIS A 489 -16.97 -10.96 -6.30
C HIS A 489 -15.63 -10.28 -6.00
N VAL A 490 -14.61 -11.10 -5.73
CA VAL A 490 -13.27 -10.63 -5.37
C VAL A 490 -12.59 -9.84 -6.49
N ASP A 491 -13.10 -9.97 -7.73
CA ASP A 491 -12.64 -9.28 -8.92
C ASP A 491 -12.92 -7.77 -8.94
N ARG A 492 -13.89 -7.32 -8.14
CA ARG A 492 -14.29 -5.92 -8.01
C ARG A 492 -13.61 -5.25 -6.81
N PHE A 493 -13.60 -3.92 -6.78
CA PHE A 493 -12.97 -3.15 -5.71
C PHE A 493 -13.84 -3.09 -4.46
N HIS A 494 -13.20 -3.10 -3.29
CA HIS A 494 -13.90 -2.79 -2.04
C HIS A 494 -14.37 -1.33 -2.03
N VAL A 495 -15.63 -1.14 -1.63
CA VAL A 495 -16.27 0.15 -1.34
C VAL A 495 -17.14 -0.05 -0.10
N SER A 496 -17.39 1.01 0.68
CA SER A 496 -18.17 0.85 1.92
C SER A 496 -19.58 0.32 1.65
N ASN A 497 -20.01 -0.68 2.42
CA ASN A 497 -21.26 -1.44 2.23
C ASN A 497 -21.49 -2.04 0.82
N GLY A 498 -20.50 -2.02 -0.07
CA GLY A 498 -20.63 -2.53 -1.44
C GLY A 498 -21.36 -1.60 -2.42
N TYR A 499 -21.69 -0.37 -2.05
CA TYR A 499 -22.40 0.59 -2.93
C TYR A 499 -21.80 1.99 -2.85
N LEU A 500 -21.98 2.76 -3.92
CA LEU A 500 -21.59 4.17 -3.98
C LEU A 500 -22.59 4.98 -4.83
N VAL A 501 -22.51 6.31 -4.84
CA VAL A 501 -23.32 7.16 -5.72
C VAL A 501 -22.47 7.78 -6.82
N GLU A 502 -22.81 7.53 -8.07
CA GLU A 502 -22.17 8.14 -9.24
C GLU A 502 -23.07 9.19 -9.90
N GLY A 503 -22.50 9.97 -10.83
CA GLY A 503 -23.29 10.86 -11.69
C GLY A 503 -23.15 12.35 -11.39
N PHE A 504 -22.09 12.75 -10.68
CA PHE A 504 -21.68 14.15 -10.54
C PHE A 504 -21.09 14.66 -11.85
N LYS A 505 -21.93 14.80 -12.88
CA LYS A 505 -21.53 14.99 -14.28
C LYS A 505 -21.60 16.45 -14.71
N THR A 506 -20.69 16.85 -15.60
CA THR A 506 -20.78 18.11 -16.33
C THR A 506 -22.17 18.28 -16.95
N GLY A 507 -22.76 19.47 -16.79
CA GLY A 507 -24.03 19.83 -17.41
C GLY A 507 -25.28 19.40 -16.65
N THR A 508 -25.17 18.66 -15.55
CA THR A 508 -26.34 18.22 -14.77
C THR A 508 -26.74 19.25 -13.70
N ASP A 509 -27.93 19.05 -13.12
CA ASP A 509 -28.37 19.72 -11.90
C ASP A 509 -28.69 18.65 -10.88
N ALA A 510 -27.68 18.29 -10.11
CA ALA A 510 -27.68 17.20 -9.17
C ALA A 510 -27.07 17.59 -7.84
N ALA A 511 -27.56 16.98 -6.77
CA ALA A 511 -27.03 17.16 -5.43
C ALA A 511 -27.28 15.93 -4.55
N LEU A 512 -26.34 15.64 -3.66
CA LEU A 512 -26.39 14.57 -2.69
C LEU A 512 -26.40 15.15 -1.28
N ASP A 513 -27.51 15.01 -0.57
CA ASP A 513 -27.75 15.61 0.75
C ASP A 513 -27.55 14.57 1.85
N PHE A 514 -26.48 14.74 2.65
CA PHE A 514 -26.18 13.94 3.83
C PHE A 514 -26.81 14.58 5.06
N ALA A 515 -27.78 13.90 5.67
CA ALA A 515 -28.32 14.28 6.97
C ALA A 515 -27.35 13.83 8.06
N VAL A 516 -26.70 14.80 8.72
CA VAL A 516 -25.71 14.54 9.77
C VAL A 516 -26.19 15.05 11.12
N GLU A 517 -25.67 14.47 12.20
CA GLU A 517 -25.98 14.90 13.56
C GLU A 517 -24.69 14.91 14.39
N VAL A 518 -24.29 16.08 14.86
CA VAL A 518 -23.04 16.25 15.61
C VAL A 518 -23.32 16.51 17.10
N PRO A 519 -22.55 15.90 18.02
CA PRO A 519 -22.89 15.91 19.44
C PRO A 519 -22.60 17.23 20.16
N ARG A 520 -21.74 18.08 19.58
CA ARG A 520 -21.28 19.35 20.16
C ARG A 520 -21.06 20.38 19.04
N ALA A 521 -21.11 21.66 19.38
CA ALA A 521 -20.67 22.69 18.45
C ALA A 521 -19.14 22.67 18.36
N GLY A 522 -18.59 22.82 17.15
CA GLY A 522 -17.14 22.79 16.97
C GLY A 522 -16.71 22.67 15.52
N ARG A 523 -15.41 22.46 15.36
CA ARG A 523 -14.75 22.20 14.08
C ARG A 523 -14.68 20.69 13.84
N TYR A 524 -14.97 20.28 12.62
CA TYR A 524 -14.95 18.88 12.20
C TYR A 524 -14.14 18.74 10.93
N ASP A 525 -13.27 17.74 10.90
CA ASP A 525 -12.61 17.29 9.68
C ASP A 525 -13.65 16.51 8.87
N LEU A 526 -13.94 16.99 7.66
CA LEU A 526 -14.83 16.37 6.70
C LEU A 526 -13.98 15.69 5.63
N ARG A 527 -14.10 14.37 5.56
CA ARG A 527 -13.52 13.55 4.49
C ARG A 527 -14.61 13.10 3.55
N VAL A 528 -14.40 13.28 2.24
CA VAL A 528 -15.26 12.73 1.19
C VAL A 528 -14.47 11.64 0.47
N LEU A 529 -14.84 10.37 0.69
CA LEU A 529 -14.26 9.24 -0.01
C LEU A 529 -14.93 9.12 -1.38
N ALA A 530 -14.16 9.24 -2.45
CA ALA A 530 -14.67 9.47 -3.79
C ALA A 530 -13.70 8.99 -4.88
N SER A 531 -14.18 9.02 -6.13
CA SER A 531 -13.37 8.74 -7.30
C SER A 531 -13.86 9.53 -8.51
N THR A 532 -12.92 10.02 -9.31
CA THR A 532 -13.09 10.47 -10.68
C THR A 532 -12.30 9.50 -11.55
N PHE A 533 -12.94 8.79 -12.48
CA PHE A 533 -12.21 7.89 -13.34
C PHE A 533 -11.32 8.68 -14.31
N ASN A 534 -10.00 8.45 -14.28
CA ASN A 534 -9.04 9.28 -15.01
C ASN A 534 -9.12 9.17 -16.53
N LYS A 535 -9.79 8.15 -17.08
CA LYS A 535 -10.08 8.02 -18.51
C LYS A 535 -11.53 8.33 -18.87
N ASP A 536 -12.32 8.88 -17.95
CA ASP A 536 -13.63 9.43 -18.31
C ASP A 536 -13.44 10.68 -19.21
N PRO A 537 -14.02 10.72 -20.42
CA PRO A 537 -13.89 11.87 -21.31
C PRO A 537 -14.37 13.19 -20.70
N LEU A 538 -15.31 13.16 -19.76
CA LEU A 538 -15.78 14.37 -19.07
C LEU A 538 -14.73 14.93 -18.10
N ALA A 539 -13.84 14.08 -17.60
CA ALA A 539 -12.76 14.44 -16.68
C ALA A 539 -11.45 14.81 -17.39
N GLU A 540 -11.30 14.56 -18.70
CA GLU A 540 -10.04 14.74 -19.43
C GLU A 540 -9.45 16.15 -19.27
N ALA A 541 -10.29 17.19 -19.44
CA ALA A 541 -9.84 18.58 -19.40
C ALA A 541 -9.56 19.11 -17.98
N GLN A 542 -10.40 18.75 -17.00
CA GLN A 542 -10.29 19.28 -15.64
C GLN A 542 -9.39 18.41 -14.75
N GLY A 543 -9.31 17.11 -15.01
CA GLY A 543 -8.74 16.12 -14.11
C GLY A 543 -9.71 15.84 -12.95
N PRO A 544 -9.32 16.09 -11.69
CA PRO A 544 -10.20 15.94 -10.54
C PRO A 544 -11.54 16.68 -10.71
N THR A 545 -12.66 15.98 -10.54
CA THR A 545 -14.00 16.56 -10.74
C THR A 545 -14.36 17.48 -9.59
N ASN A 546 -14.71 18.73 -9.87
CA ASN A 546 -15.17 19.64 -8.82
C ASN A 546 -16.64 19.42 -8.43
N VAL A 547 -16.92 19.56 -7.13
CA VAL A 547 -18.27 19.64 -6.54
C VAL A 547 -18.34 20.78 -5.54
N TYR A 548 -19.53 21.31 -5.32
CA TYR A 548 -19.78 22.41 -4.39
C TYR A 548 -20.33 21.86 -3.07
N LEU A 549 -19.65 22.16 -1.97
CA LEU A 549 -20.08 21.82 -0.62
C LEU A 549 -21.02 22.91 -0.10
N LEU A 550 -22.20 22.51 0.37
CA LEU A 550 -23.12 23.38 1.09
C LEU A 550 -23.39 22.82 2.49
N ILE A 551 -23.59 23.72 3.45
CA ILE A 551 -24.02 23.39 4.82
C ILE A 551 -25.34 24.11 5.06
N ASP A 552 -26.40 23.34 5.32
CA ASP A 552 -27.77 23.84 5.51
C ASP A 552 -28.21 24.80 4.37
N GLY A 553 -27.87 24.43 3.13
CA GLY A 553 -28.18 25.19 1.92
C GLY A 553 -27.27 26.41 1.65
N LYS A 554 -26.29 26.70 2.53
CA LYS A 554 -25.35 27.81 2.35
C LYS A 554 -24.02 27.32 1.78
N ALA A 555 -23.40 28.08 0.88
CA ALA A 555 -22.09 27.76 0.34
C ALA A 555 -21.03 27.61 1.44
N ALA A 556 -20.27 26.51 1.41
CA ALA A 556 -19.18 26.24 2.35
C ALA A 556 -17.82 26.05 1.66
N GLY A 557 -17.80 25.65 0.38
CA GLY A 557 -16.57 25.57 -0.41
C GLY A 557 -16.75 24.81 -1.72
N GLU A 558 -15.68 24.69 -2.46
CA GLU A 558 -15.55 23.81 -3.63
C GLU A 558 -14.53 22.73 -3.30
N LEU A 559 -14.83 21.48 -3.66
CA LEU A 559 -13.98 20.32 -3.45
C LEU A 559 -13.65 19.69 -4.80
N PHE A 560 -12.44 19.17 -4.95
CA PHE A 560 -12.01 18.44 -6.13
C PHE A 560 -11.92 16.96 -5.77
N LEU A 561 -12.83 16.16 -6.31
CA LEU A 561 -12.90 14.72 -6.05
C LEU A 561 -11.76 14.02 -6.81
N PRO A 562 -10.94 13.21 -6.11
CA PRO A 562 -9.65 12.74 -6.60
C PRO A 562 -9.78 11.75 -7.76
N LEU A 563 -8.68 11.55 -8.50
CA LEU A 563 -8.62 10.65 -9.65
C LEU A 563 -8.29 9.20 -9.26
N GLY A 564 -8.91 8.24 -9.93
CA GLY A 564 -8.58 6.80 -9.85
C GLY A 564 -8.30 6.20 -11.23
N TYR A 565 -7.44 5.17 -11.28
CA TYR A 565 -7.03 4.50 -12.53
C TYR A 565 -8.07 3.51 -13.09
N LYS A 566 -9.12 3.17 -12.32
CA LYS A 566 -10.29 2.38 -12.73
C LYS A 566 -11.55 2.94 -12.06
N PRO A 567 -12.75 2.69 -12.61
CA PRO A 567 -14.01 3.04 -11.94
C PRO A 567 -14.08 2.34 -10.57
N ALA A 568 -14.41 3.07 -9.49
CA ALA A 568 -14.44 2.61 -8.09
C ALA A 568 -13.08 2.37 -7.40
N VAL A 569 -11.99 2.91 -7.94
CA VAL A 569 -10.72 3.08 -7.18
C VAL A 569 -10.80 4.40 -6.43
N LEU A 570 -10.87 4.32 -5.10
CA LEU A 570 -11.21 5.45 -4.23
C LEU A 570 -9.96 6.11 -3.63
N ASP A 571 -10.05 7.42 -3.47
CA ASP A 571 -9.17 8.30 -2.70
C ASP A 571 -10.09 9.31 -1.98
N HIS A 572 -9.54 10.26 -1.21
CA HIS A 572 -10.33 11.21 -0.46
C HIS A 572 -10.00 12.68 -0.74
N ALA A 573 -11.06 13.50 -0.72
CA ALA A 573 -10.93 14.95 -0.59
C ALA A 573 -11.25 15.34 0.86
N ASP A 574 -10.31 16.02 1.50
CA ASP A 574 -10.45 16.46 2.90
C ASP A 574 -10.64 17.98 2.98
N THR A 575 -11.51 18.40 3.89
CA THR A 575 -11.68 19.81 4.27
C THR A 575 -12.09 19.90 5.74
N THR A 576 -12.30 21.12 6.23
CA THR A 576 -12.75 21.37 7.58
C THR A 576 -14.04 22.19 7.57
N VAL A 577 -15.03 21.75 8.34
CA VAL A 577 -16.32 22.44 8.51
C VAL A 577 -16.55 22.86 9.96
N SER A 578 -17.35 23.89 10.16
CA SER A 578 -17.80 24.31 11.50
C SER A 578 -19.30 24.07 11.63
N LEU A 579 -19.68 23.28 12.64
CA LEU A 579 -21.06 22.86 12.85
C LEU A 579 -21.52 23.21 14.26
N THR A 580 -22.79 23.55 14.41
CA THR A 580 -23.42 23.69 15.73
C THR A 580 -23.83 22.32 16.26
N ARG A 581 -24.12 22.20 17.56
CA ARG A 581 -24.66 20.94 18.09
C ARG A 581 -26.02 20.64 17.43
N GLY A 582 -26.21 19.40 17.00
CA GLY A 582 -27.48 18.91 16.47
C GLY A 582 -27.41 18.54 15.00
N ARG A 583 -28.57 18.59 14.33
CA ARG A 583 -28.75 18.14 12.95
C ARG A 583 -28.33 19.21 11.96
N HIS A 584 -27.68 18.76 10.89
CA HIS A 584 -27.27 19.57 9.75
C HIS A 584 -27.47 18.78 8.44
N VAL A 585 -27.50 19.48 7.31
CA VAL A 585 -27.44 18.87 5.98
C VAL A 585 -26.16 19.32 5.29
N LEU A 586 -25.28 18.36 5.00
CA LEU A 586 -24.11 18.57 4.14
C LEU A 586 -24.47 18.13 2.73
N THR A 587 -24.39 19.04 1.77
CA THR A 587 -24.73 18.76 0.38
C THR A 587 -23.48 18.80 -0.48
N LEU A 588 -23.28 17.77 -1.29
CA LEU A 588 -22.37 17.81 -2.44
C LEU A 588 -23.21 18.11 -3.69
N SER A 589 -22.98 19.25 -4.34
CA SER A 589 -23.77 19.68 -5.50
C SER A 589 -22.91 19.86 -6.75
N THR A 590 -23.53 19.65 -7.91
CA THR A 590 -22.94 19.94 -9.22
C THR A 590 -23.00 21.42 -9.61
N ARG A 591 -23.63 22.27 -8.78
CA ARG A 591 -23.76 23.72 -8.99
C ARG A 591 -23.49 24.48 -7.71
N SER A 592 -22.88 25.66 -7.85
CA SER A 592 -22.81 26.60 -6.74
C SER A 592 -24.21 27.17 -6.43
N PRO A 593 -24.48 27.62 -5.19
CA PRO A 593 -25.78 28.20 -4.83
C PRO A 593 -26.17 29.45 -5.65
N ASP A 594 -25.19 30.21 -6.15
CA ASP A 594 -25.40 31.38 -7.01
C ASP A 594 -25.51 31.04 -8.50
N GLY A 595 -25.39 29.76 -8.87
CA GLY A 595 -25.52 29.25 -10.24
C GLY A 595 -24.35 29.58 -11.19
N ARG A 596 -23.29 30.24 -10.70
CA ARG A 596 -22.12 30.62 -11.50
C ARG A 596 -21.12 29.48 -11.66
N GLY A 597 -20.92 28.71 -10.59
CA GLY A 597 -20.09 27.53 -10.56
C GLY A 597 -20.83 26.29 -11.05
N ARG A 598 -20.16 25.48 -11.87
CA ARG A 598 -20.65 24.20 -12.40
C ARG A 598 -19.55 23.15 -12.30
N THR A 599 -19.96 21.90 -12.09
CA THR A 599 -19.07 20.75 -12.17
C THR A 599 -18.50 20.59 -13.58
N GLN A 600 -17.21 20.29 -13.63
CA GLN A 600 -16.43 19.88 -14.79
C GLN A 600 -15.82 18.53 -14.45
N GLY A 601 -16.34 17.46 -15.04
CA GLY A 601 -15.92 16.09 -14.78
C GLY A 601 -17.10 15.13 -14.64
N ASN A 602 -16.78 13.96 -14.13
CA ASN A 602 -17.73 12.96 -13.69
C ASN A 602 -17.12 12.21 -12.50
N ALA A 603 -17.80 12.25 -11.37
CA ALA A 603 -17.33 11.62 -10.16
C ALA A 603 -18.38 10.73 -9.50
N MET A 604 -17.87 9.96 -8.56
CA MET A 604 -18.62 9.05 -7.72
C MET A 604 -18.16 9.20 -6.26
N VAL A 605 -19.08 9.05 -5.31
CA VAL A 605 -18.87 9.26 -3.88
C VAL A 605 -19.32 8.01 -3.14
N ASP A 606 -18.45 7.47 -2.29
CA ASP A 606 -18.69 6.28 -1.46
C ASP A 606 -19.32 6.70 -0.13
N ARG A 607 -18.64 7.56 0.62
CA ARG A 607 -19.13 8.09 1.90
C ARG A 607 -18.54 9.44 2.27
N ILE A 608 -19.17 10.10 3.24
CA ILE A 608 -18.51 11.16 4.01
C ILE A 608 -18.22 10.71 5.44
N THR A 609 -17.10 11.14 5.99
CA THR A 609 -16.74 10.93 7.39
C THR A 609 -16.56 12.29 8.06
N LEU A 610 -17.24 12.49 9.20
CA LEU A 610 -16.99 13.62 10.08
C LEU A 610 -16.20 13.15 11.30
N THR A 611 -15.05 13.78 11.56
CA THR A 611 -14.26 13.57 12.78
C THR A 611 -14.16 14.88 13.54
N ALA A 612 -14.44 14.89 14.85
CA ALA A 612 -14.25 16.07 15.68
C ALA A 612 -12.78 16.49 15.65
N ALA A 613 -12.50 17.73 15.24
CA ALA A 613 -11.14 18.24 15.18
C ALA A 613 -10.56 18.35 16.59
N ASP A 614 -9.27 18.05 16.73
CA ASP A 614 -8.56 18.18 18.00
C ASP A 614 -7.64 19.40 17.96
N PRO A 615 -8.05 20.52 18.58
CA PRO A 615 -7.24 21.73 18.58
C PRO A 615 -5.92 21.57 19.36
N ALA A 616 -5.75 20.50 20.16
CA ALA A 616 -4.53 20.24 20.92
C ALA A 616 -3.51 19.35 20.16
N ALA A 617 -3.89 18.72 19.05
CA ALA A 617 -3.04 17.82 18.28
C ALA A 617 -2.07 18.56 17.34
N THR A 618 -1.22 19.42 17.90
CA THR A 618 -0.09 20.04 17.20
C THR A 618 1.19 19.18 17.25
N ARG A 619 1.13 18.06 17.98
CA ARG A 619 2.25 17.15 18.25
C ARG A 619 1.83 15.71 18.00
N ALA A 620 2.52 15.02 17.09
CA ALA A 620 2.43 13.57 16.95
C ALA A 620 3.39 12.89 17.95
N ARG A 621 2.95 11.79 18.57
CA ARG A 621 3.77 10.98 19.48
C ARG A 621 3.87 9.56 18.96
N TYR A 622 5.10 9.04 18.92
CA TYR A 622 5.43 7.68 18.54
C TYR A 622 5.98 6.96 19.76
N ASP A 623 5.40 5.82 20.12
CA ASP A 623 5.81 5.00 21.27
C ASP A 623 7.03 4.15 20.90
N VAL A 624 7.99 4.01 21.83
CA VAL A 624 9.18 3.17 21.61
C VAL A 624 8.83 1.70 21.42
N ALA A 625 7.69 1.25 21.93
CA ALA A 625 7.22 -0.10 21.70
C ALA A 625 7.11 -0.42 20.20
N ASP A 626 6.74 0.57 19.39
CA ASP A 626 6.51 0.42 17.94
C ASP A 626 7.76 0.66 17.10
N ALA A 627 8.88 0.97 17.76
CA ALA A 627 10.13 1.17 17.06
C ALA A 627 10.76 -0.17 16.65
N VAL A 628 11.42 -0.16 15.50
CA VAL A 628 12.31 -1.24 15.10
C VAL A 628 13.62 -1.06 15.86
N LEU A 629 13.94 -2.02 16.74
CA LEU A 629 15.14 -2.00 17.57
C LEU A 629 16.28 -2.76 16.88
N LYS A 630 17.49 -2.20 16.91
CA LYS A 630 18.70 -2.85 16.38
C LYS A 630 19.84 -2.77 17.39
N GLY A 631 20.57 -3.86 17.55
CA GLY A 631 21.67 -3.99 18.51
C GLY A 631 21.19 -4.48 19.89
N GLY A 632 22.02 -4.30 20.92
CA GLY A 632 21.67 -4.66 22.29
C GLY A 632 20.69 -3.66 22.93
N PHE A 633 19.63 -4.15 23.55
CA PHE A 633 18.67 -3.34 24.29
C PHE A 633 18.10 -4.12 25.48
N ARG A 634 17.47 -3.41 26.41
CA ARG A 634 16.68 -4.00 27.50
C ARG A 634 15.33 -3.29 27.59
N SER A 635 14.25 -4.05 27.48
CA SER A 635 12.89 -3.54 27.65
C SER A 635 12.48 -3.53 29.12
N GLY A 636 11.65 -2.57 29.49
CA GLY A 636 11.05 -2.47 30.81
C GLY A 636 9.77 -1.63 30.77
N GLY A 637 8.62 -2.28 30.69
CA GLY A 637 7.33 -1.61 30.54
C GLY A 637 7.27 -0.79 29.25
N ASP A 638 7.07 0.53 29.38
CA ASP A 638 6.97 1.50 28.27
C ASP A 638 8.32 2.16 27.91
N VAL A 639 9.44 1.56 28.34
CA VAL A 639 10.78 2.09 28.18
C VAL A 639 11.70 1.03 27.55
N VAL A 640 12.56 1.45 26.63
CA VAL A 640 13.67 0.66 26.12
C VAL A 640 14.98 1.35 26.45
N THR A 641 15.87 0.66 27.16
CA THR A 641 17.26 1.10 27.38
C THR A 641 18.13 0.57 26.24
N LEU A 642 18.76 1.46 25.48
CA LEU A 642 19.67 1.11 24.39
C LEU A 642 21.10 0.93 24.89
N ALA A 643 21.77 -0.14 24.45
CA ALA A 643 23.22 -0.25 24.58
C ALA A 643 23.93 0.71 23.61
N LYS A 644 25.24 0.92 23.81
CA LYS A 644 26.06 1.78 22.94
C LYS A 644 25.92 1.35 21.47
N ASP A 645 25.72 2.34 20.59
CA ASP A 645 25.54 2.17 19.13
C ASP A 645 24.28 1.39 18.69
N SER A 646 23.46 0.91 19.63
CA SER A 646 22.11 0.40 19.34
C SER A 646 21.14 1.52 19.02
N SER A 647 20.08 1.20 18.27
CA SER A 647 19.13 2.19 17.78
C SER A 647 17.67 1.75 17.86
N ALA A 648 16.79 2.75 17.93
CA ALA A 648 15.36 2.63 17.72
C ALA A 648 14.97 3.43 16.46
N THR A 649 14.33 2.78 15.49
CA THR A 649 13.82 3.41 14.27
C THR A 649 12.32 3.63 14.38
N PHE A 650 11.89 4.87 14.16
CA PHE A 650 10.50 5.29 14.11
C PHE A 650 10.11 5.62 12.66
N TRP A 651 8.97 5.10 12.21
CA TRP A 651 8.36 5.45 10.93
C TRP A 651 7.36 6.58 11.14
N VAL A 652 7.77 7.79 10.78
CA VAL A 652 7.05 9.03 11.05
C VAL A 652 6.27 9.48 9.82
N TYR A 653 4.96 9.67 9.97
CA TYR A 653 4.12 10.29 8.96
C TYR A 653 4.13 11.81 9.05
N ALA A 654 4.20 12.48 7.89
CA ALA A 654 3.93 13.90 7.73
C ALA A 654 2.87 14.09 6.63
N ALA A 655 1.81 14.84 6.93
CA ALA A 655 0.73 15.07 5.95
C ALA A 655 1.20 15.86 4.72
N GLN A 656 2.22 16.70 4.88
CA GLN A 656 2.79 17.53 3.83
C GLN A 656 4.32 17.60 4.01
N ASP A 657 5.00 17.95 2.92
CA ASP A 657 6.41 18.34 2.95
C ASP A 657 6.62 19.55 3.88
N GLY A 658 7.60 19.50 4.78
CA GLY A 658 7.83 20.63 5.67
C GLY A 658 8.88 20.43 6.75
N LEU A 659 9.23 21.52 7.42
CA LEU A 659 10.11 21.50 8.58
C LEU A 659 9.37 20.92 9.79
N ALA A 660 10.11 20.21 10.64
CA ALA A 660 9.59 19.67 11.88
C ALA A 660 10.65 19.62 12.97
N ARG A 661 10.19 19.85 14.20
CA ARG A 661 10.95 19.61 15.42
C ARG A 661 10.75 18.17 15.89
N LEU A 662 11.86 17.52 16.19
CA LEU A 662 11.96 16.16 16.71
C LEU A 662 12.49 16.20 18.14
N ALA A 663 11.71 15.67 19.07
CA ALA A 663 12.05 15.60 20.49
C ALA A 663 11.98 14.14 20.98
N PRO A 664 13.12 13.43 21.08
CA PRO A 664 13.14 12.10 21.68
C PRO A 664 12.88 12.22 23.19
N ASP A 665 12.01 11.36 23.72
CA ASP A 665 11.78 11.21 25.16
C ASP A 665 12.84 10.24 25.71
N ALA A 666 14.02 10.80 25.98
CA ALA A 666 15.22 10.08 26.38
C ALA A 666 15.74 10.55 27.74
N SER A 667 16.24 9.62 28.57
CA SER A 667 16.88 9.91 29.86
C SER A 667 18.08 8.99 30.11
N GLY A 668 18.95 9.31 31.07
CA GLY A 668 20.06 8.42 31.48
C GLY A 668 21.20 8.27 30.46
N GLY A 669 21.23 9.09 29.40
CA GLY A 669 22.27 9.07 28.38
C GLY A 669 22.00 10.06 27.25
N ALA A 670 22.95 10.19 26.33
CA ALA A 670 22.83 11.04 25.14
C ALA A 670 22.46 10.21 23.90
N VAL A 671 21.62 10.78 23.04
CA VAL A 671 21.23 10.18 21.76
C VAL A 671 21.65 11.05 20.59
N ARG A 672 21.91 10.40 19.45
CA ARG A 672 22.05 11.05 18.14
C ARG A 672 20.86 10.65 17.27
N MET A 673 20.42 11.55 16.39
CA MET A 673 19.29 11.29 15.51
C MET A 673 19.66 11.46 14.04
N ALA A 674 19.00 10.69 13.19
CA ALA A 674 19.01 10.89 11.74
C ALA A 674 17.60 10.75 11.16
N VAL A 675 17.30 11.53 10.13
CA VAL A 675 16.04 11.51 9.37
C VAL A 675 16.37 11.22 7.92
N ASN A 676 15.81 10.14 7.37
CA ASN A 676 16.05 9.70 5.99
C ASN A 676 17.58 9.64 5.69
N GLY A 677 18.36 9.11 6.64
CA GLY A 677 19.82 9.00 6.57
C GLY A 677 20.61 10.28 6.91
N ARG A 678 19.95 11.44 7.09
CA ARG A 678 20.61 12.73 7.38
C ARG A 678 20.66 12.99 8.87
N LYS A 679 21.84 13.26 9.43
CA LYS A 679 22.02 13.59 10.86
C LYS A 679 21.29 14.89 11.21
N THR A 680 20.68 14.95 12.40
CA THR A 680 19.96 16.13 12.90
C THR A 680 20.19 16.32 14.40
N LYS A 681 20.07 17.58 14.87
CA LYS A 681 20.02 17.97 16.29
C LYS A 681 18.59 18.19 16.82
N GLY A 682 17.58 17.63 16.16
CA GLY A 682 16.17 17.77 16.56
C GLY A 682 15.33 18.67 15.66
N HIS A 683 15.86 19.09 14.51
CA HIS A 683 15.10 19.79 13.47
C HIS A 683 15.39 19.13 12.12
N ALA A 684 14.37 18.84 11.34
CA ALA A 684 14.54 18.19 10.04
C ALA A 684 13.47 18.66 9.06
N PHE A 685 13.75 18.50 7.78
CA PHE A 685 12.70 18.51 6.76
C PHE A 685 12.13 17.09 6.66
N LEU A 686 10.82 16.96 6.85
CA LEU A 686 10.07 15.72 6.63
C LEU A 686 9.47 15.75 5.23
N LEU A 687 9.62 14.64 4.52
CA LEU A 687 8.94 14.41 3.25
C LEU A 687 7.46 14.15 3.53
N GLY A 688 6.57 14.58 2.63
CA GLY A 688 5.18 14.16 2.65
C GLY A 688 5.08 12.63 2.65
N GLY A 689 4.26 12.08 3.54
CA GLY A 689 4.16 10.65 3.81
C GLY A 689 5.18 10.16 4.84
N ILE A 690 5.89 9.06 4.54
CA ILE A 690 6.65 8.28 5.52
C ILE A 690 8.12 8.73 5.61
N ASN A 691 8.61 8.89 6.83
CA ASN A 691 9.97 9.32 7.16
C ASN A 691 10.63 8.37 8.14
N LYS A 692 11.86 7.94 7.84
CA LYS A 692 12.66 7.11 8.72
C LYS A 692 13.39 7.99 9.73
N VAL A 693 13.02 7.92 11.01
CA VAL A 693 13.74 8.59 12.10
C VAL A 693 14.47 7.58 12.95
N VAL A 694 15.81 7.59 12.89
CA VAL A 694 16.67 6.69 13.67
C VAL A 694 17.22 7.43 14.87
N VAL A 695 16.93 6.93 16.08
CA VAL A 695 17.50 7.40 17.34
C VAL A 695 18.55 6.38 17.80
N THR A 696 19.81 6.79 17.89
CA THR A 696 20.93 5.90 18.26
C THR A 696 21.55 6.35 19.58
N ALA A 697 21.92 5.41 20.45
CA ALA A 697 22.66 5.69 21.67
C ALA A 697 24.06 6.23 21.33
N ALA A 698 24.40 7.42 21.83
CA ALA A 698 25.68 8.08 21.59
C ALA A 698 26.64 7.98 22.79
N ALA A 699 26.11 8.14 24.01
CA ALA A 699 26.87 8.00 25.25
C ALA A 699 25.96 7.56 26.41
N GLY A 700 26.53 6.81 27.36
CA GLY A 700 25.77 6.14 28.41
C GLY A 700 24.85 5.03 27.86
N SER A 701 23.78 4.74 28.59
CA SER A 701 22.75 3.78 28.21
C SER A 701 21.38 4.47 28.23
N PRO A 702 21.04 5.25 27.19
CA PRO A 702 19.82 6.05 27.21
C PRO A 702 18.57 5.16 27.25
N SER A 703 17.64 5.55 28.13
CA SER A 703 16.30 4.98 28.24
C SER A 703 15.33 5.84 27.43
N LEU A 704 14.72 5.24 26.41
CA LEU A 704 13.77 5.85 25.50
C LEU A 704 12.34 5.43 25.84
N ARG A 705 11.40 6.37 25.80
CA ARG A 705 9.94 6.11 25.84
C ARG A 705 9.27 6.34 24.49
N GLY A 706 9.85 7.17 23.64
CA GLY A 706 9.28 7.48 22.34
C GLY A 706 9.88 8.71 21.68
N LEU A 707 9.21 9.16 20.61
CA LEU A 707 9.58 10.32 19.82
C LEU A 707 8.37 11.25 19.69
N SER A 708 8.61 12.54 19.73
CA SER A 708 7.59 13.55 19.43
C SER A 708 7.98 14.41 18.24
N VAL A 709 6.99 14.68 17.41
CA VAL A 709 7.14 15.38 16.13
C VAL A 709 6.15 16.54 16.09
N MET A 710 6.64 17.73 15.83
CA MET A 710 5.84 18.96 15.73
C MET A 710 6.21 19.70 14.44
N PRO A 711 5.26 19.99 13.54
CA PRO A 711 5.54 20.81 12.37
C PRO A 711 6.08 22.20 12.74
N GLU A 712 6.98 22.73 11.92
CA GLU A 712 7.55 24.07 12.03
C GLU A 712 7.23 24.88 10.77
N THR A 713 7.00 26.18 10.93
CA THR A 713 6.63 27.10 9.84
C THR A 713 7.77 28.02 9.41
N SER A 714 8.94 27.92 10.04
CA SER A 714 10.08 28.82 9.82
C SER A 714 11.39 28.06 9.64
N PRO A 715 12.27 28.48 8.71
CA PRO A 715 12.05 29.56 7.74
C PRO A 715 10.98 29.21 6.69
N ALA A 716 10.32 30.24 6.18
CA ALA A 716 9.31 30.06 5.14
C ALA A 716 9.96 29.53 3.83
N PRO A 717 9.27 28.63 3.11
CA PRO A 717 9.72 28.16 1.81
C PRO A 717 9.76 29.29 0.77
N ARG A 718 10.60 29.14 -0.26
CA ARG A 718 10.63 30.04 -1.44
C ARG A 718 10.05 29.34 -2.65
N HIS A 719 9.02 29.91 -3.25
CA HIS A 719 8.34 29.37 -4.43
C HIS A 719 8.81 30.06 -5.71
N TYR A 720 8.89 29.30 -6.80
CA TYR A 720 9.20 29.80 -8.15
C TYR A 720 8.24 29.14 -9.15
N GLU A 721 7.34 29.94 -9.72
CA GLU A 721 6.40 29.49 -10.75
C GLU A 721 7.14 29.06 -12.01
N ALA A 722 6.72 27.95 -12.62
CA ALA A 722 7.40 27.39 -13.79
C ALA A 722 7.22 28.25 -15.04
N GLU A 723 6.08 28.92 -15.20
CA GLU A 723 5.81 29.84 -16.32
C GLU A 723 6.66 31.12 -16.28
N ALA A 724 7.31 31.42 -15.14
CA ALA A 724 8.26 32.51 -15.01
C ALA A 724 9.72 32.09 -15.29
N ALA A 725 9.96 30.80 -15.50
CA ALA A 725 11.29 30.26 -15.79
C ALA A 725 11.62 30.31 -17.30
N GLN A 726 12.84 29.94 -17.65
CA GLN A 726 13.30 29.89 -19.03
C GLN A 726 12.96 28.53 -19.65
N VAL A 727 12.16 28.54 -20.70
CA VAL A 727 11.76 27.35 -21.47
C VAL A 727 12.54 27.31 -22.78
N ALA A 728 13.04 26.14 -23.17
CA ALA A 728 13.82 25.94 -24.40
C ALA A 728 13.35 24.72 -25.20
N GLY A 729 13.60 24.73 -26.51
CA GLY A 729 13.22 23.66 -27.42
C GLY A 729 11.71 23.57 -27.61
N THR A 730 11.14 22.37 -27.51
CA THR A 730 9.69 22.12 -27.62
C THR A 730 8.93 22.20 -26.31
N ALA A 731 9.64 22.36 -25.17
CA ALA A 731 8.96 22.60 -23.91
C ALA A 731 8.12 23.87 -24.02
N ARG A 732 6.95 23.92 -23.36
CA ARG A 732 6.00 25.02 -23.56
C ARG A 732 5.22 25.36 -22.30
N ILE A 733 4.86 26.63 -22.17
CA ILE A 733 3.93 27.10 -21.15
C ILE A 733 2.50 26.90 -21.65
N GLY A 734 1.66 26.21 -20.88
CA GLY A 734 0.25 25.98 -21.18
C GLY A 734 -0.67 26.42 -20.05
N ALA A 735 -1.97 26.55 -20.34
CA ALA A 735 -2.98 26.76 -19.31
C ALA A 735 -3.27 25.45 -18.57
N ALA A 736 -3.49 25.54 -17.26
CA ALA A 736 -3.88 24.43 -16.39
C ALA A 736 -4.66 24.99 -15.20
N SER A 737 -5.96 24.72 -15.13
CA SER A 737 -6.86 25.40 -14.18
C SER A 737 -6.53 25.13 -12.71
N LEU A 738 -5.85 24.02 -12.41
CA LEU A 738 -5.44 23.62 -11.05
C LEU A 738 -3.96 23.88 -10.74
N ALA A 739 -3.22 24.44 -11.70
CA ALA A 739 -1.88 24.96 -11.49
C ALA A 739 -1.91 26.27 -10.67
N SER A 740 -0.89 26.56 -9.87
CA SER A 740 -0.72 27.91 -9.32
C SER A 740 -0.59 28.91 -10.48
N GLY A 741 -1.23 30.06 -10.34
CA GLY A 741 -1.28 31.05 -11.43
C GLY A 741 -2.08 30.60 -12.68
N GLY A 742 -2.65 29.39 -12.70
CA GLY A 742 -3.44 28.86 -13.81
C GLY A 742 -2.61 28.39 -15.02
N ARG A 743 -1.29 28.25 -14.88
CA ARG A 743 -0.37 27.88 -15.98
C ARG A 743 0.72 26.94 -15.47
N ALA A 744 1.25 26.12 -16.38
CA ALA A 744 2.36 25.21 -16.08
C ALA A 744 3.23 24.99 -17.33
N VAL A 745 4.36 24.30 -17.16
CA VAL A 745 5.27 23.92 -18.25
C VAL A 745 5.12 22.44 -18.59
N PHE A 746 4.92 22.16 -19.88
CA PHE A 746 4.70 20.84 -20.46
C PHE A 746 5.80 20.50 -21.47
N ASP A 747 5.82 19.25 -21.93
CA ASP A 747 6.69 18.75 -23.01
C ASP A 747 8.20 18.95 -22.74
N ILE A 748 8.59 18.83 -21.47
CA ILE A 748 9.99 18.89 -21.03
C ILE A 748 10.67 17.56 -21.37
N GLY A 749 11.38 17.53 -22.48
CA GLY A 749 12.15 16.37 -22.92
C GLY A 749 11.84 15.94 -24.35
N GLY A 750 12.37 14.79 -24.75
CA GLY A 750 12.30 14.30 -26.13
C GLY A 750 13.34 13.21 -26.40
N ALA A 751 13.79 13.10 -27.65
CA ALA A 751 14.83 12.14 -28.03
C ALA A 751 16.11 12.31 -27.18
N PRO A 752 16.91 11.24 -26.98
CA PRO A 752 18.17 11.34 -26.24
C PRO A 752 19.05 12.49 -26.73
N GLY A 753 19.58 13.30 -25.81
CA GLY A 753 20.41 14.47 -26.10
C GLY A 753 19.66 15.73 -26.57
N ASN A 754 18.33 15.78 -26.45
CA ASN A 754 17.54 16.95 -26.84
C ASN A 754 17.80 18.21 -25.98
N GLY A 755 17.39 19.38 -26.50
CA GLY A 755 17.48 20.67 -25.79
C GLY A 755 16.20 21.10 -25.05
N ASN A 756 15.17 20.26 -24.99
CA ASN A 756 13.83 20.63 -24.52
C ASN A 756 13.80 20.67 -22.99
N THR A 757 13.82 21.87 -22.42
CA THR A 757 14.16 22.02 -21.00
C THR A 757 13.49 23.20 -20.32
N LEU A 758 13.42 23.09 -18.99
CA LEU A 758 12.95 24.13 -18.09
C LEU A 758 14.12 24.56 -17.19
N THR A 759 14.47 25.84 -17.18
CA THR A 759 15.59 26.36 -16.40
C THR A 759 15.15 27.53 -15.54
N PHE A 760 15.29 27.40 -14.22
CA PHE A 760 15.14 28.47 -13.25
C PHE A 760 16.50 29.18 -13.10
N PRO A 761 16.70 30.37 -13.67
CA PRO A 761 18.03 30.97 -13.78
C PRO A 761 18.50 31.65 -12.47
N ARG A 762 17.58 31.87 -11.53
CA ARG A 762 17.84 32.63 -10.31
C ARG A 762 17.07 32.10 -9.11
N VAL A 763 17.46 30.91 -8.67
CA VAL A 763 16.99 30.31 -7.42
C VAL A 763 17.85 30.82 -6.26
N MET A 764 17.25 31.60 -5.37
CA MET A 764 17.95 32.26 -4.28
C MET A 764 18.03 31.37 -3.03
N ALA A 765 19.24 31.21 -2.50
CA ALA A 765 19.51 30.56 -1.22
C ALA A 765 20.24 31.52 -0.28
N ASP A 766 19.74 31.71 0.95
CA ASP A 766 20.33 32.65 1.91
C ASP A 766 21.73 32.24 2.40
N ARG A 767 21.99 30.93 2.40
CA ARG A 767 23.27 30.35 2.79
C ARG A 767 23.60 29.19 1.86
N ALA A 768 24.89 28.88 1.73
CA ALA A 768 25.29 27.64 1.10
C ALA A 768 24.86 26.45 1.98
N GLY A 769 24.39 25.36 1.37
CA GLY A 769 23.96 24.18 2.11
C GLY A 769 23.01 23.28 1.33
N THR A 770 22.43 22.30 2.00
CA THR A 770 21.39 21.46 1.41
C THR A 770 20.02 22.08 1.59
N TYR A 771 19.22 21.97 0.55
CA TYR A 771 17.83 22.41 0.48
C TYR A 771 16.96 21.27 -0.03
N ALA A 772 15.71 21.24 0.40
CA ALA A 772 14.64 20.49 -0.23
C ALA A 772 14.22 21.24 -1.50
N LEU A 773 14.35 20.59 -2.65
CA LEU A 773 13.71 20.99 -3.90
C LEU A 773 12.43 20.18 -4.03
N THR A 774 11.29 20.83 -3.80
CA THR A 774 9.96 20.24 -4.00
C THR A 774 9.44 20.65 -5.36
N LEU A 775 9.17 19.68 -6.22
CA LEU A 775 8.51 19.86 -7.50
C LEU A 775 7.01 19.70 -7.28
N ARG A 776 6.20 20.72 -7.59
CA ARG A 776 4.76 20.53 -7.80
C ARG A 776 4.57 20.15 -9.26
N TYR A 777 4.09 18.94 -9.49
CA TYR A 777 4.19 18.28 -10.80
C TYR A 777 2.90 17.57 -11.19
N SER A 778 2.72 17.33 -12.49
CA SER A 778 1.74 16.38 -13.00
C SER A 778 2.37 15.42 -14.02
N ASN A 779 1.80 14.22 -14.14
CA ASN A 779 2.23 13.20 -15.08
C ASN A 779 1.04 12.32 -15.50
N GLU A 780 0.62 12.47 -16.74
CA GLU A 780 -0.52 11.77 -17.34
C GLU A 780 -0.13 10.59 -18.25
N GLU A 781 1.17 10.33 -18.43
CA GLU A 781 1.65 9.39 -19.43
C GLU A 781 1.34 7.93 -19.11
N GLN A 782 0.69 7.24 -20.03
CA GLN A 782 0.27 5.86 -19.87
C GLN A 782 0.44 5.11 -21.18
N ALA A 783 0.99 3.89 -21.12
CA ALA A 783 1.06 3.00 -22.27
C ALA A 783 -0.33 2.46 -22.60
N LYS A 784 -0.48 1.97 -23.84
CA LYS A 784 -1.66 1.19 -24.20
C LYS A 784 -1.57 -0.16 -23.49
N ALA A 785 -2.50 -0.39 -22.56
CA ALA A 785 -2.63 -1.64 -21.83
C ALA A 785 -2.68 -2.85 -22.77
N THR A 786 -1.97 -3.92 -22.41
CA THR A 786 -1.98 -5.19 -23.15
C THR A 786 -3.08 -6.14 -22.66
N HIS A 787 -3.54 -5.94 -21.42
CA HIS A 787 -4.61 -6.68 -20.76
C HIS A 787 -5.25 -5.79 -19.67
N TYR A 788 -5.77 -6.37 -18.58
CA TYR A 788 -6.61 -5.69 -17.59
C TYR A 788 -5.87 -4.69 -16.68
N ASN A 789 -4.54 -4.70 -16.66
CA ASN A 789 -3.72 -3.75 -15.90
C ASN A 789 -3.59 -2.40 -16.63
N PRO A 790 -3.85 -1.27 -15.97
CA PRO A 790 -3.39 0.01 -16.45
C PRO A 790 -1.86 0.05 -16.41
N ASP A 791 -1.24 0.56 -17.48
CA ASP A 791 0.22 0.69 -17.61
C ASP A 791 0.67 2.16 -17.51
N PRO A 792 0.54 2.84 -16.36
CA PRO A 792 1.04 4.20 -16.19
C PRO A 792 2.58 4.22 -16.24
N LEU A 793 3.15 5.33 -16.71
CA LEU A 793 4.60 5.51 -16.71
C LEU A 793 5.03 6.47 -15.60
N ALA A 794 6.12 6.12 -14.91
CA ALA A 794 6.90 7.14 -14.23
C ALA A 794 7.69 7.95 -15.27
N ARG A 795 7.72 9.27 -15.08
CA ARG A 795 8.56 10.17 -15.87
C ARG A 795 9.86 10.43 -15.11
N ILE A 796 10.99 10.55 -15.82
CA ILE A 796 12.28 10.78 -15.19
C ILE A 796 12.70 12.24 -15.36
N ALA A 797 12.75 12.99 -14.25
CA ALA A 797 13.34 14.32 -14.24
C ALA A 797 14.86 14.23 -14.06
N ARG A 798 15.61 14.80 -15.01
CA ARG A 798 17.07 15.00 -14.90
C ARG A 798 17.31 16.41 -14.39
N ILE A 799 17.69 16.54 -13.11
CA ILE A 799 17.81 17.83 -12.42
C ILE A 799 19.27 18.20 -12.26
N ALA A 800 19.72 19.26 -12.93
CA ALA A 800 21.07 19.81 -12.81
C ALA A 800 21.06 21.13 -12.04
N VAL A 801 21.96 21.26 -11.06
CA VAL A 801 22.14 22.46 -10.25
C VAL A 801 23.45 23.14 -10.62
N ASN A 802 23.41 24.43 -10.95
CA ASN A 802 24.60 25.22 -11.32
C ASN A 802 25.44 24.59 -12.46
N GLY A 803 24.80 23.87 -13.38
CA GLY A 803 25.46 23.18 -14.49
C GLY A 803 26.21 21.90 -14.11
N GLY A 804 26.06 21.39 -12.88
CA GLY A 804 26.62 20.11 -12.46
C GLY A 804 25.90 18.90 -13.06
N GLU A 805 26.42 17.71 -12.77
CA GLU A 805 25.85 16.44 -13.22
C GLU A 805 24.37 16.30 -12.79
N PRO A 806 23.46 15.92 -13.71
CA PRO A 806 22.05 15.78 -13.36
C PRO A 806 21.82 14.61 -12.40
N MET A 807 21.02 14.83 -11.35
CA MET A 807 20.41 13.75 -10.59
C MET A 807 19.15 13.25 -11.31
N LEU A 808 18.89 11.95 -11.24
CA LEU A 808 17.68 11.34 -11.80
C LEU A 808 16.62 11.18 -10.72
N VAL A 809 15.41 11.65 -11.01
CA VAL A 809 14.26 11.55 -10.11
C VAL A 809 13.11 10.87 -10.84
N SER A 810 12.67 9.72 -10.35
CA SER A 810 11.52 8.99 -10.88
C SER A 810 10.24 9.55 -10.29
N VAL A 811 9.36 10.03 -11.15
CA VAL A 811 8.17 10.78 -10.76
C VAL A 811 6.93 9.98 -11.16
N PRO A 812 6.15 9.46 -10.19
CA PRO A 812 5.03 8.57 -10.50
C PRO A 812 3.93 9.31 -11.24
N HIS A 813 3.08 8.54 -11.92
CA HIS A 813 1.89 9.02 -12.61
C HIS A 813 0.91 9.68 -11.65
N SER A 814 0.41 10.87 -12.01
CA SER A 814 -0.63 11.60 -11.26
C SER A 814 -1.97 11.56 -11.98
N PHE A 815 -2.19 10.61 -12.89
CA PHE A 815 -3.46 10.33 -13.57
C PHE A 815 -3.96 11.36 -14.58
N ASN A 816 -3.57 12.62 -14.50
CA ASN A 816 -3.98 13.68 -15.44
C ASN A 816 -2.99 14.86 -15.44
N ALA A 817 -2.89 15.57 -16.56
CA ALA A 817 -1.97 16.71 -16.74
C ALA A 817 -2.33 17.92 -15.84
N ASN A 818 -3.54 17.97 -15.30
CA ASN A 818 -4.03 18.99 -14.38
C ASN A 818 -4.20 18.46 -12.94
N ASN A 819 -3.67 17.28 -12.61
CA ASN A 819 -3.63 16.77 -11.24
C ASN A 819 -2.21 16.91 -10.65
N TRP A 820 -2.08 17.75 -9.64
CA TRP A 820 -0.79 18.25 -9.16
C TRP A 820 -0.40 17.63 -7.83
N TRP A 821 0.65 16.82 -7.84
CA TRP A 821 1.27 16.22 -6.66
C TRP A 821 2.62 16.87 -6.37
N GLU A 822 3.25 16.47 -5.26
CA GLU A 822 4.56 16.97 -4.85
C GLU A 822 5.59 15.84 -4.83
N MET A 823 6.79 16.13 -5.32
CA MET A 823 7.97 15.24 -5.24
C MET A 823 9.15 16.05 -4.75
N THR A 824 9.77 15.62 -3.64
CA THR A 824 10.87 16.35 -3.01
C THR A 824 12.18 15.59 -3.06
N VAL A 825 13.25 16.27 -3.48
CA VAL A 825 14.62 15.75 -3.48
C VAL A 825 15.61 16.73 -2.84
N PRO A 826 16.67 16.24 -2.17
CA PRO A 826 17.70 17.10 -1.62
C PRO A 826 18.63 17.64 -2.73
N VAL A 827 18.88 18.94 -2.73
CA VAL A 827 19.84 19.62 -3.61
C VAL A 827 20.84 20.45 -2.82
N THR A 828 22.07 20.60 -3.32
CA THR A 828 23.07 21.48 -2.68
C THR A 828 23.13 22.81 -3.43
N LEU A 829 22.87 23.90 -2.73
CA LEU A 829 22.86 25.27 -3.28
C LEU A 829 24.03 26.08 -2.70
N LYS A 830 24.61 26.97 -3.49
CA LYS A 830 25.51 28.03 -3.00
C LYS A 830 24.70 29.20 -2.45
N ALA A 831 25.30 30.01 -1.58
CA ALA A 831 24.69 31.26 -1.16
C ALA A 831 24.45 32.19 -2.37
N GLY A 832 23.33 32.92 -2.37
CA GLY A 832 22.92 33.78 -3.47
C GLY A 832 22.15 33.03 -4.56
N ALA A 833 22.35 33.45 -5.82
CA ALA A 833 21.63 32.92 -6.96
C ALA A 833 22.22 31.59 -7.46
N ASN A 834 21.34 30.62 -7.73
CA ASN A 834 21.63 29.31 -8.29
C ASN A 834 20.82 29.10 -9.57
N THR A 835 21.30 28.25 -10.46
CA THR A 835 20.49 27.74 -11.58
C THR A 835 20.00 26.34 -11.27
N ILE A 836 18.73 26.05 -11.59
CA ILE A 836 18.16 24.70 -11.56
C ILE A 836 17.58 24.42 -12.93
N ARG A 837 18.08 23.38 -13.59
CA ARG A 837 17.65 22.94 -14.92
C ARG A 837 17.01 21.57 -14.82
N ILE A 838 15.84 21.40 -15.43
CA ILE A 838 15.10 20.15 -15.54
C ILE A 838 15.06 19.76 -17.02
N ALA A 839 15.41 18.50 -17.29
CA ALA A 839 15.38 17.89 -18.61
C ALA A 839 14.75 16.49 -18.55
N GLY A 840 14.30 15.98 -19.70
CA GLY A 840 13.77 14.63 -19.85
C GLY A 840 14.26 13.98 -21.14
N GLU A 841 14.48 12.67 -21.11
CA GLU A 841 14.80 11.83 -22.27
C GLU A 841 14.57 10.36 -21.93
N GLU A 842 14.46 9.52 -22.96
CA GLU A 842 14.35 8.07 -22.79
C GLU A 842 15.61 7.52 -22.11
N GLN A 843 15.44 6.73 -21.06
CA GLN A 843 16.57 6.02 -20.45
C GLN A 843 17.01 4.86 -21.35
N PRO A 844 18.32 4.60 -21.50
CA PRO A 844 18.79 3.43 -22.22
C PRO A 844 18.36 2.14 -21.50
N ASN A 845 18.35 1.03 -22.24
CA ASN A 845 18.24 -0.33 -21.70
C ASN A 845 19.42 -0.65 -20.78
N TRP A 846 19.41 -1.83 -20.16
CA TRP A 846 20.44 -2.24 -19.20
C TRP A 846 21.89 -2.18 -19.74
N ASP A 847 22.07 -2.33 -21.06
CA ASP A 847 23.39 -2.21 -21.71
C ASP A 847 23.95 -0.77 -21.76
N GLY A 848 23.15 0.22 -21.38
CA GLY A 848 23.50 1.64 -21.39
C GLY A 848 23.64 2.26 -22.79
N ARG A 849 23.21 1.56 -23.85
CA ARG A 849 23.44 1.93 -25.25
C ARG A 849 22.20 1.86 -26.12
N THR A 850 21.43 0.78 -26.02
CA THR A 850 20.20 0.60 -26.79
C THR A 850 19.02 1.22 -26.06
N TYR A 851 17.92 1.44 -26.77
CA TYR A 851 16.70 2.03 -26.21
C TYR A 851 15.51 1.09 -26.39
N ALA A 852 14.56 1.14 -25.46
CA ALA A 852 13.36 0.31 -25.53
C ALA A 852 12.55 0.63 -26.80
N SER A 853 12.51 1.90 -27.21
CA SER A 853 11.88 2.34 -28.45
C SER A 853 12.52 1.77 -29.74
N GLN A 854 13.78 1.32 -29.68
CA GLN A 854 14.47 0.66 -30.78
C GLN A 854 14.14 -0.84 -30.81
N SER A 855 14.13 -1.49 -29.64
CA SER A 855 13.81 -2.91 -29.50
C SER A 855 12.33 -3.21 -29.75
N TRP A 856 11.45 -2.29 -29.35
CA TRP A 856 10.00 -2.44 -29.35
C TRP A 856 9.33 -1.20 -29.99
N PRO A 857 9.51 -0.98 -31.30
CA PRO A 857 9.00 0.22 -31.96
C PRO A 857 7.48 0.32 -31.85
N GLY A 858 6.99 1.50 -31.44
CA GLY A 858 5.57 1.78 -31.25
C GLY A 858 4.99 1.34 -29.90
N ILE A 859 5.79 0.74 -29.02
CA ILE A 859 5.38 0.35 -27.67
C ILE A 859 6.04 1.31 -26.68
N LEU A 860 5.23 2.03 -25.90
CA LEU A 860 5.70 2.98 -24.90
C LEU A 860 6.10 2.22 -23.62
N LEU A 861 7.38 1.92 -23.47
CA LEU A 861 7.93 1.22 -22.29
C LEU A 861 8.72 2.13 -21.35
N ARG A 862 9.34 3.17 -21.90
CA ARG A 862 10.12 4.19 -21.17
C ARG A 862 9.71 5.56 -21.65
N SER A 863 9.40 6.47 -20.72
CA SER A 863 9.06 7.84 -21.06
C SER A 863 10.29 8.58 -21.59
N ARG A 864 10.06 9.47 -22.56
CA ARG A 864 11.06 10.44 -23.04
C ARG A 864 10.95 11.82 -22.41
N PHE A 865 10.04 11.97 -21.45
CA PHE A 865 9.68 13.25 -20.85
C PHE A 865 9.98 13.27 -19.35
N ALA A 866 10.32 14.45 -18.85
CA ALA A 866 10.20 14.83 -17.46
C ALA A 866 8.73 15.16 -17.15
N PRO A 867 8.30 15.14 -15.88
CA PRO A 867 6.93 15.53 -15.53
C PRO A 867 6.64 16.98 -15.93
N ASN A 868 5.36 17.31 -16.08
CA ASN A 868 4.95 18.70 -16.23
C ASN A 868 5.19 19.41 -14.90
N ILE A 869 5.65 20.66 -14.94
CA ILE A 869 6.02 21.41 -13.75
C ILE A 869 5.13 22.63 -13.63
N ASP A 870 4.47 22.74 -12.48
CA ASP A 870 3.70 23.90 -12.09
C ASP A 870 4.59 24.91 -11.37
N ARG A 871 5.31 24.48 -10.33
CA ARG A 871 6.28 25.30 -9.63
C ARG A 871 7.35 24.46 -8.94
N ILE A 872 8.44 25.12 -8.54
CA ILE A 872 9.41 24.55 -7.60
C ILE A 872 9.39 25.31 -6.28
N THR A 873 9.65 24.60 -5.20
CA THR A 873 9.79 25.17 -3.85
C THR A 873 11.14 24.80 -3.25
N ILE A 874 11.79 25.78 -2.62
CA ILE A 874 13.09 25.64 -1.97
C ILE A 874 12.96 25.90 -0.48
N THR A 875 13.29 24.88 0.31
CA THR A 875 13.28 24.95 1.78
C THR A 875 14.63 24.51 2.35
N PRO A 876 15.28 25.27 3.24
CA PRO A 876 16.52 24.81 3.87
C PRO A 876 16.34 23.47 4.58
N MET A 877 17.27 22.54 4.40
CA MET A 877 17.31 21.31 5.21
C MET A 877 18.29 21.53 6.39
N PRO A 878 17.79 21.60 7.64
CA PRO A 878 18.61 21.87 8.82
C PRO A 878 19.53 20.72 9.25
#